data_AF-A0A6A5C3P6-F1
#
_entry.id   AF-A0A6A5C3P6-F1
#
_cell.length_a   1.000
_cell.length_b   1.000
_cell.length_c   1.000
_cell.angle_alpha   90.00
_cell.angle_beta   90.00
_cell.angle_gamma   90.00
#
_symmetry.space_group_name_H-M   'P 1'
#
loop_
_entity.id
_entity.type
_entity.pdbx_description
1 polymer ?
#
loop_
_entity_poly.entity_id
_entity_poly.type
_entity_poly.pdbx_seq_one_letter_code
_entity_poly.pdbx_strand_id
1 'polypeptide(L)'
;MDDLFASGSYNKSVKVWKRSSFECVKQFEHESGNVYALATTYNLRNNQQPSLISVGSDMSIYEWDLEKTLLRTYTFVHSHHLVLLCLTRRHATHFTTDSNVTPSSASDSSIHQGDIEDYALIGNCHTTALVGIHGSIDYCCFPQFDSSSLSKLVSASRETCGYFSIHPLRIEDTTNKQHYFPDSNVLVTKFLLSEGVGQVVDFMPLMRTTTDGKQSGDHFEPHVSKPVTNVVGMTEDLPCADECCPITKLFRGDQVNLMRGRVPSSAHMKLDPNDDLFNKMISHSIIRRLEIVHGHIDFLVECTPVFNYGREKHIVKISNDRKCVVFTAEESGHKLILQCNRACFEKATEDGRGIVGSLELSELDVEKSCVFLLSYVEKDTTGVTRHEETFNTSEEDSHRKSVDSDKYCRILPGLVHKTNQLAVETITYWQNYIKRSEYQGIFREQVNRSLLALKLLMFEKTGAIISSPTTSLPKVIGGERNYDYRYFWMRDGTFAINAFLQASMIDDAAKIIGFIERMIHYEMEERHKQRDMDVPAIVAAEEQVSDIDIVTTTSGTMRAPIHNIYTIDGKSLDHVEEITTFTGFRNSRPVRVGNMATQNIELDIYGELMDAIYSYDSKRPISYDLWLKLRKMVEFVIVNWKNPDHSIWEKTSATAHYVYSKVMAWCCLDRAIRLAERRSFPAPIQHWLKTRNEIYEDIMKKGYNEKLGSFVQSYGSNALDVSLLIMPLVNFLSISDPRMISTIETIDRKPKEGGLVSSSLVYRNNDIHHQDKTMRFTEGTYNMFSFWLLRVLALMGDRDKKKLRQAQLMFEKISTFSNHVDLFSEITSFTGNMLGNFIHCNTHASLIVAAVELSKRLE
;
A
#
# COMPACT_ATOMS: atom_id res chain seq x y z
N MET A 1 -8.28 2.27 -39.79
CA MET A 1 -7.61 3.38 -39.08
C MET A 1 -6.49 2.88 -38.17
N ASP A 2 -6.33 1.56 -38.05
CA ASP A 2 -5.44 0.91 -37.07
C ASP A 2 -3.94 1.04 -37.39
N ASP A 3 -3.61 1.63 -38.55
CA ASP A 3 -2.26 1.94 -39.00
C ASP A 3 -1.94 3.45 -38.89
N LEU A 4 -2.68 4.24 -38.11
CA LEU A 4 -2.46 5.67 -37.93
C LEU A 4 -2.19 6.04 -36.47
N PHE A 5 -1.28 6.99 -36.23
CA PHE A 5 -1.13 7.63 -34.91
C PHE A 5 -0.93 9.15 -35.06
N ALA A 6 -1.24 9.91 -34.02
CA ALA A 6 -1.10 11.37 -34.02
C ALA A 6 -0.04 11.85 -33.02
N SER A 7 0.63 12.96 -33.33
CA SER A 7 1.60 13.61 -32.45
C SER A 7 1.40 15.12 -32.43
N GLY A 8 1.68 15.74 -31.29
CA GLY A 8 1.61 17.19 -31.10
C GLY A 8 3.01 17.74 -30.91
N SER A 9 3.26 18.95 -31.39
CA SER A 9 4.59 19.54 -31.36
C SER A 9 4.56 20.99 -30.89
N TYR A 10 5.70 21.43 -30.35
CA TYR A 10 5.98 22.80 -29.91
C TYR A 10 6.12 23.80 -31.07
N ASN A 11 5.98 23.35 -32.32
CA ASN A 11 5.94 24.20 -33.51
C ASN A 11 4.51 24.43 -34.01
N LYS A 12 3.52 24.35 -33.11
CA LYS A 12 2.09 24.47 -33.43
C LYS A 12 1.54 23.40 -34.36
N SER A 13 2.25 22.30 -34.61
CA SER A 13 1.74 21.26 -35.52
C SER A 13 1.15 20.08 -34.77
N VAL A 14 -0.01 19.61 -35.25
CA VAL A 14 -0.55 18.29 -34.96
C VAL A 14 -0.36 17.44 -36.21
N LYS A 15 0.40 16.36 -36.12
CA LYS A 15 0.73 15.48 -37.25
C LYS A 15 0.08 14.13 -37.08
N VAL A 16 -0.39 13.56 -38.19
CA VAL A 16 -0.87 12.19 -38.29
C VAL A 16 0.10 11.41 -39.15
N TRP A 17 0.48 10.25 -38.66
CA TRP A 17 1.54 9.41 -39.19
C TRP A 17 0.97 8.04 -39.52
N LYS A 18 1.53 7.40 -40.54
CA LYS A 18 1.29 5.98 -40.81
C LYS A 18 2.23 5.15 -39.95
N ARG A 19 1.73 4.21 -39.16
CA ARG A 19 2.51 3.40 -38.21
C ARG A 19 3.47 2.46 -38.94
N SER A 20 3.07 1.91 -40.09
CA SER A 20 3.87 1.01 -40.90
C SER A 20 5.06 1.68 -41.62
N SER A 21 4.93 2.94 -42.05
CA SER A 21 5.98 3.64 -42.81
C SER A 21 6.64 4.82 -42.07
N PHE A 22 6.08 5.25 -40.93
CA PHE A 22 6.44 6.49 -40.22
C PHE A 22 6.37 7.76 -41.08
N GLU A 23 5.67 7.70 -42.21
CA GLU A 23 5.45 8.87 -43.05
C GLU A 23 4.35 9.74 -42.46
N CYS A 24 4.59 11.05 -42.46
CA CYS A 24 3.60 12.04 -42.08
C CYS A 24 2.54 12.11 -43.18
N VAL A 25 1.40 11.46 -42.96
CA VAL A 25 0.29 11.46 -43.91
C VAL A 25 -0.56 12.73 -43.80
N LYS A 26 -0.52 13.42 -42.65
CA LYS A 26 -1.28 14.65 -42.45
C LYS A 26 -0.65 15.58 -41.42
N GLN A 27 -0.88 16.88 -41.59
CA GLN A 27 -0.46 17.91 -40.63
C GLN A 27 -1.56 18.97 -40.52
N PHE A 28 -1.92 19.32 -39.28
CA PHE A 28 -2.78 20.42 -38.89
C PHE A 28 -1.95 21.48 -38.16
N GLU A 29 -2.38 22.74 -38.22
CA GLU A 29 -1.72 23.85 -37.54
C GLU A 29 -2.64 24.40 -36.44
N HIS A 30 -2.10 24.46 -35.23
CA HIS A 30 -2.77 24.89 -34.03
C HIS A 30 -2.62 26.40 -33.88
N GLU A 31 -3.71 27.16 -34.07
CA GLU A 31 -3.64 28.62 -34.13
C GLU A 31 -3.09 29.25 -32.83
N SER A 32 -3.35 28.61 -31.69
CA SER A 32 -3.05 29.16 -30.36
C SER A 32 -1.73 28.74 -29.69
N GLY A 33 -0.79 28.12 -30.42
CA GLY A 33 0.56 27.85 -29.91
C GLY A 33 0.89 26.36 -29.74
N ASN A 34 1.63 26.01 -28.68
CA ASN A 34 2.16 24.65 -28.48
C ASN A 34 1.04 23.65 -28.19
N VAL A 35 1.14 22.43 -28.70
CA VAL A 35 0.18 21.36 -28.42
C VAL A 35 0.65 20.59 -27.17
N TYR A 36 -0.12 20.64 -26.09
CA TYR A 36 0.22 19.98 -24.81
C TYR A 36 -0.47 18.63 -24.59
N ALA A 37 -1.61 18.40 -25.24
CA ALA A 37 -2.32 17.13 -25.15
C ALA A 37 -2.99 16.80 -26.49
N LEU A 38 -3.12 15.50 -26.77
CA LEU A 38 -3.84 14.94 -27.90
C LEU A 38 -4.67 13.76 -27.42
N ALA A 39 -5.89 13.67 -27.93
CA ALA A 39 -6.77 12.54 -27.73
C ALA A 39 -7.53 12.26 -29.03
N THR A 40 -7.95 11.03 -29.26
CA THR A 40 -8.91 10.70 -30.31
C THR A 40 -10.27 10.44 -29.67
N THR A 41 -11.34 10.85 -30.32
CA THR A 41 -12.69 10.44 -29.91
C THR A 41 -13.16 9.29 -30.76
N TYR A 42 -13.72 8.28 -30.12
CA TYR A 42 -14.54 7.26 -30.76
C TYR A 42 -15.92 7.34 -30.13
N ASN A 43 -16.92 7.75 -30.94
CA ASN A 43 -18.31 7.78 -30.48
C ASN A 43 -19.04 6.53 -30.96
N LEU A 44 -19.06 5.49 -30.13
CA LEU A 44 -19.72 4.21 -30.42
C LEU A 44 -21.24 4.33 -30.62
N ARG A 45 -21.88 5.44 -30.20
CA ARG A 45 -23.35 5.57 -30.25
C ARG A 45 -23.91 6.09 -31.58
N ASN A 46 -23.13 6.81 -32.40
CA ASN A 46 -23.69 7.61 -33.50
C ASN A 46 -23.08 7.39 -34.89
N ASN A 47 -22.24 6.36 -35.12
CA ASN A 47 -21.58 6.13 -36.43
C ASN A 47 -20.86 7.37 -37.01
N GLN A 48 -20.46 8.32 -36.16
CA GLN A 48 -19.70 9.51 -36.59
C GLN A 48 -18.22 9.15 -36.75
N GLN A 49 -17.59 9.71 -37.79
CA GLN A 49 -16.15 9.61 -38.02
C GLN A 49 -15.37 10.08 -36.77
N PRO A 50 -14.32 9.36 -36.35
CA PRO A 50 -13.52 9.74 -35.18
C PRO A 50 -12.82 11.07 -35.41
N SER A 51 -12.95 11.96 -34.44
CA SER A 51 -12.30 13.27 -34.44
C SER A 51 -11.02 13.23 -33.60
N LEU A 52 -10.04 14.03 -33.99
CA LEU A 52 -8.81 14.24 -33.22
C LEU A 52 -8.99 15.49 -32.36
N ILE A 53 -8.73 15.40 -31.06
CA ILE A 53 -8.76 16.54 -30.14
C ILE A 53 -7.34 16.94 -29.78
N SER A 54 -7.03 18.23 -29.88
CA SER A 54 -5.76 18.80 -29.39
C SER A 54 -6.01 19.93 -28.40
N VAL A 55 -5.08 20.12 -27.46
CA VAL A 55 -5.12 21.22 -26.49
C VAL A 55 -3.89 22.11 -26.65
N GLY A 56 -4.13 23.41 -26.82
CA GLY A 56 -3.11 24.44 -26.99
C GLY A 56 -2.54 25.00 -25.69
N SER A 57 -1.46 25.77 -25.82
CA SER A 57 -0.80 26.43 -24.70
C SER A 57 -1.61 27.53 -24.03
N ASP A 58 -2.58 28.08 -24.74
CA ASP A 58 -3.56 29.03 -24.21
C ASP A 58 -4.80 28.34 -23.61
N MET A 59 -4.78 27.01 -23.50
CA MET A 59 -5.89 26.17 -23.01
C MET A 59 -7.10 26.09 -23.95
N SER A 60 -6.97 26.56 -25.19
CA SER A 60 -7.98 26.34 -26.22
C SER A 60 -7.97 24.88 -26.68
N ILE A 61 -9.15 24.27 -26.77
CA ILE A 61 -9.34 22.90 -27.24
C ILE A 61 -9.83 22.93 -28.68
N TYR A 62 -9.19 22.17 -29.56
CA TYR A 62 -9.53 22.06 -30.97
C TYR A 62 -9.98 20.63 -31.26
N GLU A 63 -11.10 20.50 -31.95
CA GLU A 63 -11.61 19.24 -32.46
C GLU A 63 -11.45 19.22 -33.99
N TRP A 64 -10.66 18.28 -34.50
CA TRP A 64 -10.29 18.16 -35.90
C TRP A 64 -10.97 16.95 -36.54
N ASP A 65 -11.50 17.14 -37.73
CA ASP A 65 -11.80 16.06 -38.65
C ASP A 65 -10.51 15.60 -39.34
N LEU A 66 -10.33 14.28 -39.42
CA LEU A 66 -9.25 13.66 -40.18
C LEU A 66 -9.26 14.07 -41.65
N GLU A 67 -10.32 14.68 -42.21
CA GLU A 67 -10.39 15.19 -43.59
C GLU A 67 -9.86 16.63 -43.82
N LYS A 68 -9.30 17.31 -42.80
CA LYS A 68 -8.75 18.71 -42.78
C LYS A 68 -9.70 19.80 -42.30
N THR A 69 -10.83 19.44 -41.71
CA THR A 69 -11.80 20.42 -41.23
C THR A 69 -11.63 20.62 -39.73
N LEU A 70 -11.32 21.84 -39.30
CA LEU A 70 -11.52 22.20 -37.89
C LEU A 70 -13.03 22.15 -37.63
N LEU A 71 -13.46 21.23 -36.76
CA LEU A 71 -14.86 21.05 -36.44
C LEU A 71 -15.31 22.10 -35.44
N ARG A 72 -14.55 22.27 -34.34
CA ARG A 72 -14.85 23.22 -33.27
C ARG A 72 -13.60 23.69 -32.53
N THR A 73 -13.67 24.92 -32.05
CA THR A 73 -12.75 25.48 -31.05
C THR A 73 -13.53 25.80 -29.78
N TYR A 74 -13.01 25.36 -28.64
CA TYR A 74 -13.53 25.71 -27.33
C TYR A 74 -12.51 26.60 -26.63
N THR A 75 -12.86 27.86 -26.42
CA THR A 75 -12.03 28.85 -25.75
C THR A 75 -12.65 29.16 -24.38
N PHE A 76 -11.95 28.80 -23.30
CA PHE A 76 -12.46 29.00 -21.95
C PHE A 76 -11.84 30.25 -21.33
N VAL A 77 -12.68 31.15 -20.82
CA VAL A 77 -12.20 32.44 -20.30
C VAL A 77 -11.60 32.27 -18.89
N HIS A 78 -11.96 31.24 -18.11
CA HIS A 78 -11.42 30.97 -16.77
C HIS A 78 -11.38 29.46 -16.44
N SER A 79 -10.41 29.09 -15.58
CA SER A 79 -10.35 27.94 -14.65
C SER A 79 -9.48 26.72 -15.01
N HIS A 80 -8.51 26.46 -14.12
CA HIS A 80 -7.56 25.33 -14.09
C HIS A 80 -8.21 23.95 -13.86
N HIS A 81 -9.54 23.87 -13.71
CA HIS A 81 -10.24 22.64 -13.34
C HIS A 81 -10.58 21.72 -14.52
N LEU A 82 -10.59 22.22 -15.77
CA LEU A 82 -11.01 21.40 -16.93
C LEU A 82 -9.90 20.52 -17.51
N VAL A 83 -8.62 20.82 -17.26
CA VAL A 83 -7.50 19.98 -17.72
C VAL A 83 -7.54 18.60 -17.05
N LEU A 84 -8.07 18.51 -15.83
CA LEU A 84 -8.36 17.22 -15.20
C LEU A 84 -9.36 16.41 -16.03
N LEU A 85 -10.39 17.00 -16.63
CA LEU A 85 -11.44 16.28 -17.38
C LEU A 85 -10.99 15.75 -18.76
N CYS A 86 -10.05 16.42 -19.42
CA CYS A 86 -9.46 15.93 -20.67
C CYS A 86 -8.32 14.91 -20.44
N LEU A 87 -7.60 15.01 -19.30
CA LEU A 87 -6.56 14.04 -18.92
C LEU A 87 -7.13 12.82 -18.17
N THR A 88 -8.30 12.91 -17.52
CA THR A 88 -8.95 11.78 -16.84
C THR A 88 -9.68 10.83 -17.79
N ARG A 89 -9.80 11.17 -19.09
CA ARG A 89 -10.16 10.21 -20.15
C ARG A 89 -8.99 9.28 -20.56
N ARG A 90 -8.04 9.02 -19.66
CA ARG A 90 -7.18 7.83 -19.76
C ARG A 90 -7.93 6.52 -19.48
N HIS A 91 -9.19 6.55 -19.04
CA HIS A 91 -10.10 5.40 -19.12
C HIS A 91 -10.67 5.18 -20.54
N ALA A 92 -9.88 5.44 -21.59
CA ALA A 92 -10.01 4.59 -22.76
C ALA A 92 -9.23 3.33 -22.40
N THR A 93 -9.96 2.34 -21.88
CA THR A 93 -9.53 0.95 -21.89
C THR A 93 -8.76 0.70 -23.19
N HIS A 94 -7.47 0.41 -23.10
CA HIS A 94 -6.83 -0.33 -24.17
C HIS A 94 -7.47 -1.71 -24.16
N PHE A 95 -8.67 -1.83 -24.75
CA PHE A 95 -8.99 -3.04 -25.47
C PHE A 95 -7.98 -3.09 -26.60
N THR A 96 -6.88 -3.81 -26.40
CA THR A 96 -6.26 -4.49 -27.52
C THR A 96 -7.33 -5.41 -28.06
N THR A 97 -8.11 -4.93 -29.03
CA THR A 97 -8.82 -5.83 -29.94
C THR A 97 -7.73 -6.51 -30.75
N ASP A 98 -7.18 -7.61 -30.23
CA ASP A 98 -6.64 -8.66 -31.08
C ASP A 98 -7.84 -9.25 -31.83
N SER A 99 -8.34 -8.52 -32.83
CA SER A 99 -9.44 -8.92 -33.70
C SER A 99 -9.04 -10.02 -34.69
N ASN A 100 -7.97 -10.77 -34.38
CA ASN A 100 -7.56 -11.97 -35.11
C ASN A 100 -7.71 -13.26 -34.30
N VAL A 101 -8.26 -13.21 -33.08
CA VAL A 101 -8.75 -14.43 -32.43
C VAL A 101 -10.15 -14.72 -32.96
N THR A 102 -10.20 -15.47 -34.07
CA THR A 102 -11.37 -16.30 -34.37
C THR A 102 -11.78 -17.05 -33.09
N PRO A 103 -13.07 -17.20 -32.76
CA PRO A 103 -13.48 -17.96 -31.59
C PRO A 103 -13.03 -19.40 -31.76
N SER A 104 -11.83 -19.71 -31.29
CA SER A 104 -11.36 -21.07 -31.17
C SER A 104 -12.18 -21.68 -30.05
N SER A 105 -12.96 -22.69 -30.43
CA SER A 105 -13.48 -23.76 -29.58
C SER A 105 -12.94 -23.74 -28.14
N ALA A 106 -13.85 -23.60 -27.18
CA ALA A 106 -13.69 -23.89 -25.75
C ALA A 106 -12.39 -24.67 -25.38
N SER A 107 -11.32 -23.94 -25.06
CA SER A 107 -10.10 -24.52 -24.47
C SER A 107 -9.18 -23.51 -23.76
N ASP A 108 -9.59 -22.27 -23.49
CA ASP A 108 -8.72 -21.29 -22.82
C ASP A 108 -8.95 -21.30 -21.29
N SER A 109 -7.97 -21.83 -20.55
CA SER A 109 -8.02 -22.03 -19.09
C SER A 109 -7.64 -20.77 -18.28
N SER A 110 -7.42 -19.64 -18.96
CA SER A 110 -6.94 -18.39 -18.36
C SER A 110 -8.08 -17.43 -17.97
N ILE A 111 -7.90 -16.68 -16.87
CA ILE A 111 -8.79 -15.60 -16.42
C ILE A 111 -8.11 -14.25 -16.69
N HIS A 112 -8.86 -13.27 -17.18
CA HIS A 112 -8.41 -11.89 -17.31
C HIS A 112 -8.00 -11.30 -15.94
N GLN A 113 -6.73 -10.90 -15.82
CA GLN A 113 -6.21 -10.15 -14.67
C GLN A 113 -6.39 -8.65 -14.92
N GLY A 114 -6.94 -7.91 -13.96
CA GLY A 114 -7.03 -6.45 -14.05
C GLY A 114 -5.66 -5.78 -13.95
N ASP A 115 -5.57 -4.53 -14.40
CA ASP A 115 -4.34 -3.75 -14.25
C ASP A 115 -4.19 -3.26 -12.81
N ILE A 116 -2.95 -3.05 -12.34
CA ILE A 116 -2.70 -2.66 -10.94
C ILE A 116 -3.42 -1.35 -10.59
N GLU A 117 -3.47 -0.41 -11.53
CA GLU A 117 -4.18 0.87 -11.42
C GLU A 117 -5.71 0.76 -11.28
N ASP A 118 -6.32 -0.40 -11.57
CA ASP A 118 -7.77 -0.59 -11.47
C ASP A 118 -8.25 -0.93 -10.05
N TYR A 119 -7.33 -1.09 -9.09
CA TYR A 119 -7.66 -1.55 -7.75
C TYR A 119 -7.68 -0.44 -6.70
N ALA A 120 -8.70 -0.46 -5.83
CA ALA A 120 -8.73 0.25 -4.56
C ALA A 120 -8.42 -0.69 -3.39
N LEU A 121 -8.01 -0.12 -2.25
CA LEU A 121 -7.74 -0.85 -1.00
C LEU A 121 -8.85 -0.63 0.04
N ILE A 122 -9.33 -1.71 0.63
CA ILE A 122 -10.15 -1.67 1.87
C ILE A 122 -9.44 -2.48 2.96
N GLY A 123 -9.72 -2.21 4.23
CA GLY A 123 -9.12 -2.94 5.34
C GLY A 123 -9.61 -2.53 6.72
N ASN A 124 -9.18 -3.27 7.74
CA ASN A 124 -9.55 -3.05 9.14
C ASN A 124 -8.33 -3.02 10.09
N CYS A 125 -7.15 -2.70 9.55
CA CYS A 125 -5.87 -2.71 10.27
C CYS A 125 -5.47 -4.08 10.86
N HIS A 126 -6.16 -5.16 10.52
CA HIS A 126 -5.69 -6.54 10.73
C HIS A 126 -5.30 -7.18 9.40
N THR A 127 -6.08 -6.88 8.37
CA THR A 127 -5.79 -7.22 6.98
C THR A 127 -6.40 -6.20 6.02
N THR A 128 -6.18 -6.43 4.73
CA THR A 128 -6.69 -5.63 3.62
C THR A 128 -7.11 -6.50 2.43
N ALA A 129 -7.94 -5.93 1.57
CA ALA A 129 -8.30 -6.51 0.28
C ALA A 129 -8.20 -5.48 -0.86
N LEU A 130 -7.85 -5.94 -2.07
CA LEU A 130 -7.87 -5.15 -3.29
C LEU A 130 -9.17 -5.40 -4.05
N VAL A 131 -9.90 -4.32 -4.32
CA VAL A 131 -11.18 -4.31 -5.02
C VAL A 131 -11.02 -3.63 -6.37
N GLY A 132 -11.18 -4.37 -7.46
CA GLY A 132 -11.11 -3.85 -8.81
C GLY A 132 -12.33 -3.02 -9.19
N ILE A 133 -12.16 -2.08 -10.11
CA ILE A 133 -13.21 -1.19 -10.62
C ILE A 133 -14.43 -1.91 -11.23
N HIS A 134 -14.29 -3.20 -11.56
CA HIS A 134 -15.36 -4.06 -12.06
C HIS A 134 -16.15 -4.79 -10.96
N GLY A 135 -15.88 -4.51 -9.68
CA GLY A 135 -16.59 -5.14 -8.56
C GLY A 135 -16.04 -6.48 -8.12
N SER A 136 -14.80 -6.81 -8.47
CA SER A 136 -14.13 -8.05 -8.02
C SER A 136 -13.12 -7.78 -6.91
N ILE A 137 -13.11 -8.62 -5.89
CA ILE A 137 -12.04 -8.71 -4.90
C ILE A 137 -11.06 -9.75 -5.43
N ASP A 138 -9.90 -9.29 -5.91
CA ASP A 138 -8.90 -10.14 -6.59
C ASP A 138 -7.65 -10.38 -5.76
N TYR A 139 -7.56 -9.76 -4.57
CA TYR A 139 -6.49 -9.97 -3.61
C TYR A 139 -7.03 -9.81 -2.18
N CYS A 140 -6.85 -10.80 -1.32
CA CYS A 140 -7.18 -10.70 0.11
C CYS A 140 -6.37 -11.70 0.93
N CYS A 141 -5.83 -11.28 2.06
CA CYS A 141 -5.21 -12.18 3.04
C CYS A 141 -6.15 -12.33 4.24
N PHE A 142 -6.40 -13.55 4.71
CA PHE A 142 -7.10 -13.78 5.98
C PHE A 142 -6.31 -14.75 6.85
N PRO A 143 -6.27 -14.55 8.18
CA PRO A 143 -6.90 -13.44 8.92
C PRO A 143 -6.08 -12.13 8.91
N GLN A 144 -4.78 -12.19 8.56
CA GLN A 144 -3.83 -11.09 8.70
C GLN A 144 -2.96 -10.89 7.45
N PHE A 145 -2.18 -9.80 7.40
CA PHE A 145 -1.42 -9.39 6.20
C PHE A 145 -0.52 -10.47 5.59
N ASP A 146 0.25 -11.17 6.43
CA ASP A 146 1.22 -12.18 5.99
C ASP A 146 0.64 -13.59 5.88
N SER A 147 -0.69 -13.74 6.02
CA SER A 147 -1.39 -15.00 5.75
C SER A 147 -1.42 -15.35 4.26
N SER A 148 -1.77 -16.59 3.92
CA SER A 148 -1.88 -17.00 2.52
C SER A 148 -2.94 -16.18 1.78
N SER A 149 -2.56 -15.59 0.64
CA SER A 149 -3.44 -14.72 -0.13
C SER A 149 -4.40 -15.49 -1.02
N LEU A 150 -5.66 -15.08 -1.02
CA LEU A 150 -6.63 -15.29 -2.09
C LEU A 150 -6.28 -14.34 -3.22
N SER A 151 -5.72 -14.81 -4.34
CA SER A 151 -5.27 -13.87 -5.38
C SER A 151 -5.50 -14.33 -6.81
N LYS A 152 -6.34 -13.59 -7.52
CA LYS A 152 -6.44 -13.56 -8.98
C LYS A 152 -5.44 -12.57 -9.59
N LEU A 153 -5.02 -11.56 -8.83
CA LEU A 153 -4.02 -10.59 -9.28
C LEU A 153 -2.66 -11.24 -9.58
N VAL A 154 -2.25 -12.27 -8.83
CA VAL A 154 -0.97 -12.96 -9.04
C VAL A 154 -1.09 -14.39 -9.61
N SER A 155 -2.29 -14.81 -10.00
CA SER A 155 -2.51 -16.03 -10.78
C SER A 155 -3.68 -15.87 -11.75
N ALA A 156 -3.41 -16.09 -13.04
CA ALA A 156 -4.43 -16.11 -14.10
C ALA A 156 -4.99 -17.52 -14.34
N SER A 157 -4.44 -18.55 -13.69
CA SER A 157 -4.92 -19.93 -13.86
C SER A 157 -6.24 -20.10 -13.13
N ARG A 158 -7.28 -20.56 -13.85
CA ARG A 158 -8.57 -20.93 -13.24
C ARG A 158 -8.37 -21.85 -12.04
N GLU A 159 -7.45 -22.82 -12.11
CA GLU A 159 -7.24 -23.83 -11.06
C GLU A 159 -6.65 -23.29 -9.76
N THR A 160 -6.00 -22.13 -9.78
CA THR A 160 -5.22 -21.63 -8.61
C THR A 160 -5.55 -20.19 -8.23
N CYS A 161 -6.29 -19.44 -9.05
CA CYS A 161 -6.72 -18.09 -8.71
C CYS A 161 -7.89 -18.11 -7.71
N GLY A 162 -7.91 -17.11 -6.82
CA GLY A 162 -9.06 -16.86 -5.94
C GLY A 162 -9.62 -15.46 -6.11
N TYR A 163 -10.95 -15.32 -6.10
CA TYR A 163 -11.64 -14.03 -6.22
C TYR A 163 -13.07 -14.09 -5.66
N PHE A 164 -13.63 -12.91 -5.39
CA PHE A 164 -15.05 -12.72 -5.10
C PHE A 164 -15.60 -11.53 -5.90
N SER A 165 -16.47 -11.79 -6.86
CA SER A 165 -16.98 -10.82 -7.81
C SER A 165 -18.49 -10.60 -7.70
N ILE A 166 -18.90 -9.34 -7.79
CA ILE A 166 -20.29 -8.90 -7.94
C ILE A 166 -20.31 -7.86 -9.06
N HIS A 167 -20.95 -8.17 -10.18
CA HIS A 167 -21.02 -7.26 -11.33
C HIS A 167 -22.30 -7.47 -12.14
N PRO A 168 -22.73 -6.49 -12.95
CA PRO A 168 -23.84 -6.67 -13.88
C PRO A 168 -23.57 -7.79 -14.89
N LEU A 169 -24.60 -8.54 -15.31
CA LEU A 169 -24.47 -9.56 -16.35
C LEU A 169 -23.92 -8.98 -17.67
N ARG A 170 -24.31 -7.75 -18.02
CA ARG A 170 -23.91 -7.06 -19.25
C ARG A 170 -22.68 -6.17 -19.03
N ILE A 171 -21.52 -6.79 -18.77
CA ILE A 171 -20.27 -6.06 -18.47
C ILE A 171 -19.87 -5.14 -19.64
N GLU A 172 -20.01 -5.59 -20.89
CA GLU A 172 -19.57 -4.86 -22.10
C GLU A 172 -20.28 -3.50 -22.27
N ASP A 173 -21.52 -3.39 -21.79
CA ASP A 173 -22.33 -2.17 -21.88
C ASP A 173 -22.21 -1.28 -20.63
N THR A 174 -21.40 -1.69 -19.64
CA THR A 174 -21.34 -1.04 -18.34
C THR A 174 -20.21 -0.01 -18.26
N THR A 175 -20.53 1.22 -17.85
CA THR A 175 -19.51 2.19 -17.42
C THR A 175 -19.36 2.14 -15.89
N ASN A 176 -18.14 1.89 -15.41
CA ASN A 176 -17.86 1.79 -13.99
C ASN A 176 -17.26 3.10 -13.43
N LYS A 177 -17.62 3.43 -12.19
CA LYS A 177 -16.98 4.49 -11.42
C LYS A 177 -16.73 4.01 -10.00
N GLN A 178 -15.50 4.17 -9.52
CA GLN A 178 -15.14 3.78 -8.16
C GLN A 178 -14.56 4.98 -7.41
N HIS A 179 -14.97 5.13 -6.14
CA HIS A 179 -14.51 6.19 -5.26
C HIS A 179 -14.70 5.78 -3.80
N TYR A 180 -13.91 6.35 -2.90
CA TYR A 180 -14.16 6.22 -1.48
C TYR A 180 -15.30 7.14 -1.04
N PHE A 181 -16.08 6.70 -0.06
CA PHE A 181 -16.91 7.60 0.70
C PHE A 181 -16.00 8.64 1.38
N PRO A 182 -16.35 9.95 1.36
CA PRO A 182 -15.45 11.03 1.77
C PRO A 182 -14.78 10.79 3.13
N ASP A 183 -13.47 11.08 3.19
CA ASP A 183 -12.65 10.95 4.39
C ASP A 183 -12.69 9.54 5.04
N SER A 184 -12.83 8.48 4.22
CA SER A 184 -12.92 7.11 4.71
C SER A 184 -12.22 6.06 3.84
N ASN A 185 -12.20 4.81 4.34
CA ASN A 185 -11.83 3.61 3.60
C ASN A 185 -13.04 2.72 3.25
N VAL A 186 -14.23 3.32 3.15
CA VAL A 186 -15.43 2.64 2.63
C VAL A 186 -15.53 2.93 1.14
N LEU A 187 -15.49 1.88 0.33
CA LEU A 187 -15.39 1.99 -1.12
C LEU A 187 -16.77 1.88 -1.77
N VAL A 188 -17.03 2.67 -2.80
CA VAL A 188 -18.25 2.62 -3.60
C VAL A 188 -17.89 2.40 -5.06
N THR A 189 -18.32 1.27 -5.62
CA THR A 189 -18.22 0.95 -7.04
C THR A 189 -19.61 1.08 -7.67
N LYS A 190 -19.78 2.00 -8.62
CA LYS A 190 -21.03 2.25 -9.35
C LYS A 190 -20.96 1.67 -10.75
N PHE A 191 -22.04 0.99 -11.14
CA PHE A 191 -22.27 0.43 -12.46
C PHE A 191 -23.35 1.25 -13.16
N LEU A 192 -23.01 1.84 -14.31
CA LEU A 192 -23.91 2.66 -15.11
C LEU A 192 -24.26 1.93 -16.40
N LEU A 193 -25.51 1.49 -16.53
CA LEU A 193 -26.06 0.83 -17.72
C LEU A 193 -27.20 1.66 -18.32
N SER A 194 -27.64 1.32 -19.54
CA SER A 194 -28.83 1.95 -20.13
C SER A 194 -30.12 1.64 -19.36
N GLU A 195 -30.18 0.47 -18.73
CA GLU A 195 -31.35 -0.04 -17.99
C GLU A 195 -31.40 0.39 -16.52
N GLY A 196 -30.29 0.89 -15.96
CA GLY A 196 -30.28 1.30 -14.56
C GLY A 196 -28.90 1.71 -14.05
N VAL A 197 -28.88 2.08 -12.78
CA VAL A 197 -27.67 2.37 -12.01
C VAL A 197 -27.67 1.53 -10.76
N GLY A 198 -26.63 0.71 -10.61
CA GLY A 198 -26.39 -0.11 -9.43
C GLY A 198 -25.07 0.26 -8.78
N GLN A 199 -24.90 -0.12 -7.52
CA GLN A 199 -23.64 0.12 -6.82
C GLN A 199 -23.35 -0.97 -5.79
N VAL A 200 -22.07 -1.20 -5.54
CA VAL A 200 -21.57 -2.02 -4.44
C VAL A 200 -20.78 -1.13 -3.49
N VAL A 201 -21.12 -1.20 -2.21
CA VAL A 201 -20.39 -0.57 -1.11
C VAL A 201 -19.58 -1.63 -0.38
N ASP A 202 -18.25 -1.53 -0.43
CA ASP A 202 -17.31 -2.50 0.13
C ASP A 202 -16.58 -1.92 1.35
N PHE A 203 -16.56 -2.66 2.46
CA PHE A 203 -15.79 -2.28 3.64
C PHE A 203 -15.47 -3.48 4.55
N MET A 204 -14.46 -3.32 5.39
CA MET A 204 -14.16 -4.25 6.48
C MET A 204 -14.47 -3.57 7.83
N PRO A 205 -15.30 -4.18 8.70
CA PRO A 205 -15.58 -3.65 10.03
C PRO A 205 -14.33 -3.54 10.90
N LEU A 206 -14.27 -2.49 11.72
CA LEU A 206 -13.20 -2.26 12.69
C LEU A 206 -13.61 -2.77 14.08
N MET A 207 -12.89 -3.77 14.57
CA MET A 207 -13.15 -4.38 15.89
C MET A 207 -12.46 -3.65 17.05
N ARG A 208 -13.04 -3.75 18.26
CA ARG A 208 -12.31 -3.55 19.51
C ARG A 208 -11.46 -4.79 19.79
N THR A 209 -10.19 -4.58 20.11
CA THR A 209 -9.51 -5.47 21.06
C THR A 209 -10.10 -5.18 22.44
N THR A 210 -11.01 -6.03 22.92
CA THR A 210 -11.37 -6.01 24.33
C THR A 210 -10.13 -6.43 25.12
N THR A 211 -9.52 -5.50 25.83
CA THR A 211 -8.55 -5.78 26.89
C THR A 211 -9.29 -6.43 28.07
N ASP A 212 -9.80 -7.65 27.88
CA ASP A 212 -10.42 -8.46 28.91
C ASP A 212 -10.19 -9.93 28.57
N GLY A 213 -9.12 -10.49 29.14
CA GLY A 213 -8.75 -11.89 28.98
C GLY A 213 -7.33 -12.14 29.42
N LYS A 214 -7.15 -12.44 30.71
CA LYS A 214 -5.92 -12.88 31.38
C LYS A 214 -4.91 -13.54 30.42
N GLN A 215 -3.88 -12.82 30.01
CA GLN A 215 -2.59 -13.42 29.68
C GLN A 215 -1.63 -13.09 30.82
N SER A 216 -1.13 -14.16 31.43
CA SER A 216 -0.16 -14.17 32.50
C SER A 216 1.18 -13.59 32.04
N GLY A 217 1.71 -12.64 32.82
CA GLY A 217 3.14 -12.31 32.86
C GLY A 217 3.55 -11.11 32.00
N ASP A 218 3.93 -10.03 32.68
CA ASP A 218 4.70 -8.88 32.22
C ASP A 218 3.97 -7.81 31.38
N HIS A 219 3.07 -7.09 32.06
CA HIS A 219 2.60 -5.77 31.62
C HIS A 219 3.45 -4.65 32.23
N PHE A 220 4.22 -3.94 31.40
CA PHE A 220 4.56 -2.54 31.64
C PHE A 220 3.58 -1.68 30.84
N GLU A 221 2.59 -1.11 31.52
CA GLU A 221 1.80 -0.01 30.96
C GLU A 221 2.69 1.24 30.81
N PRO A 222 2.75 1.90 29.65
CA PRO A 222 3.31 3.24 29.58
C PRO A 222 2.35 4.18 30.31
N HIS A 223 2.82 4.80 31.40
CA HIS A 223 2.06 5.79 32.17
C HIS A 223 1.47 6.88 31.26
N VAL A 224 0.18 6.73 30.93
CA VAL A 224 -0.64 7.80 30.37
C VAL A 224 -1.14 8.62 31.54
N SER A 225 -0.71 9.88 31.64
CA SER A 225 -1.30 10.85 32.56
C SER A 225 -2.79 10.99 32.24
N LYS A 226 -3.65 10.55 33.15
CA LYS A 226 -5.10 10.70 33.05
C LYS A 226 -5.48 12.19 32.97
N PRO A 227 -6.29 12.64 31.99
CA PRO A 227 -7.02 13.88 32.16
C PRO A 227 -8.15 13.63 33.17
N VAL A 228 -8.11 14.37 34.27
CA VAL A 228 -9.17 14.43 35.27
C VAL A 228 -10.42 15.03 34.63
N THR A 229 -11.51 14.26 34.55
CA THR A 229 -12.85 14.80 34.32
C THR A 229 -13.82 14.12 35.28
N ASN A 230 -14.20 14.85 36.33
CA ASN A 230 -15.37 14.55 37.15
C ASN A 230 -16.62 14.85 36.32
N VAL A 231 -17.49 13.87 36.07
CA VAL A 231 -18.92 14.13 35.82
C VAL A 231 -19.78 13.02 36.42
N VAL A 232 -20.73 13.49 37.23
CA VAL A 232 -21.85 12.81 37.90
C VAL A 232 -22.90 12.37 36.87
N GLY A 233 -23.56 11.25 37.15
CA GLY A 233 -24.35 10.47 36.19
C GLY A 233 -25.59 11.10 35.57
N MET A 234 -26.10 10.37 34.58
CA MET A 234 -27.53 10.22 34.28
C MET A 234 -27.69 9.04 33.31
N THR A 235 -28.29 7.97 33.82
CA THR A 235 -29.02 6.94 33.06
C THR A 235 -30.31 7.56 32.52
N GLU A 236 -30.67 7.32 31.26
CA GLU A 236 -32.07 7.16 30.85
C GLU A 236 -32.18 6.62 29.42
N ASP A 237 -33.17 5.75 29.26
CA ASP A 237 -33.54 4.93 28.12
C ASP A 237 -33.90 5.73 26.86
N LEU A 238 -33.58 5.20 25.68
CA LEU A 238 -34.19 5.63 24.41
C LEU A 238 -34.89 4.43 23.75
N PRO A 239 -36.20 4.55 23.42
CA PRO A 239 -36.99 3.44 22.91
C PRO A 239 -36.75 3.20 21.42
N CYS A 240 -36.83 1.91 21.06
CA CYS A 240 -36.91 1.41 19.70
C CYS A 240 -38.14 1.97 18.97
N ALA A 241 -37.95 2.50 17.76
CA ALA A 241 -39.02 2.74 16.79
C ALA A 241 -38.47 2.56 15.36
N ASP A 242 -38.96 1.52 14.71
CA ASP A 242 -38.84 1.23 13.27
C ASP A 242 -39.50 2.33 12.41
N GLU A 243 -39.19 2.29 11.10
CA GLU A 243 -39.68 3.12 9.98
C GLU A 243 -38.75 4.23 9.46
N CYS A 244 -37.55 3.85 9.04
CA CYS A 244 -36.82 4.34 7.85
C CYS A 244 -35.42 3.76 7.95
N CYS A 245 -34.99 2.89 7.04
CA CYS A 245 -33.57 2.53 6.91
C CYS A 245 -33.11 2.59 5.45
N PRO A 246 -32.86 3.78 4.90
CA PRO A 246 -31.81 3.92 3.87
C PRO A 246 -30.45 3.83 4.58
N ILE A 247 -29.29 4.23 4.06
CA ILE A 247 -28.22 4.67 5.01
C ILE A 247 -28.65 6.04 5.59
N THR A 248 -29.71 6.04 6.40
CA THR A 248 -31.07 6.57 6.15
C THR A 248 -31.39 7.60 5.06
N LYS A 249 -30.43 8.10 4.31
CA LYS A 249 -30.54 8.53 2.91
C LYS A 249 -29.28 8.26 2.07
N LEU A 250 -28.07 8.02 2.59
CA LEU A 250 -26.74 7.87 1.90
C LEU A 250 -26.39 8.97 0.84
N PHE A 251 -27.36 9.76 0.35
CA PHE A 251 -27.37 10.36 -0.99
C PHE A 251 -28.32 11.57 -1.17
N ARG A 252 -28.85 12.24 -0.15
CA ARG A 252 -29.57 13.52 -0.36
C ARG A 252 -28.73 14.69 0.15
N GLY A 253 -28.54 15.68 -0.71
CA GLY A 253 -27.76 16.88 -0.45
C GLY A 253 -28.15 17.64 0.82
N ASP A 254 -27.26 18.56 1.17
CA ASP A 254 -27.20 19.40 2.36
C ASP A 254 -26.47 18.79 3.56
N GLN A 255 -25.14 18.93 3.52
CA GLN A 255 -24.37 19.20 4.73
C GLN A 255 -24.99 20.43 5.43
N VAL A 256 -25.24 20.35 6.75
CA VAL A 256 -25.11 21.48 7.72
C VAL A 256 -25.52 21.13 9.16
N ASN A 257 -26.32 20.10 9.48
CA ASN A 257 -26.93 20.01 10.83
C ASN A 257 -26.52 18.88 11.81
N LEU A 258 -25.54 18.03 11.52
CA LEU A 258 -25.04 17.01 12.48
C LEU A 258 -23.85 17.47 13.35
N MET A 259 -23.44 18.73 13.23
CA MET A 259 -22.31 19.34 13.96
C MET A 259 -22.73 20.04 15.27
N ARG A 260 -23.69 19.51 16.05
CA ARG A 260 -24.06 20.09 17.36
C ARG A 260 -24.14 19.14 18.55
N GLY A 261 -23.92 17.83 18.37
CA GLY A 261 -23.75 16.89 19.49
C GLY A 261 -22.28 16.55 19.67
N ARG A 262 -21.71 16.73 20.87
CA ARG A 262 -20.41 16.16 21.22
C ARG A 262 -20.51 14.63 21.12
N VAL A 263 -19.89 14.04 20.08
CA VAL A 263 -19.81 12.59 19.89
C VAL A 263 -18.62 12.06 20.69
N PRO A 264 -18.77 10.99 21.49
CA PRO A 264 -17.72 10.51 22.38
C PRO A 264 -16.48 10.05 21.61
N SER A 265 -15.31 10.31 22.18
CA SER A 265 -13.97 10.09 21.62
C SER A 265 -13.54 8.62 21.43
N SER A 266 -14.49 7.69 21.36
CA SER A 266 -14.21 6.25 21.23
C SER A 266 -15.31 5.51 20.45
N ALA A 267 -15.49 5.86 19.18
CA ALA A 267 -16.34 5.10 18.25
C ALA A 267 -15.61 3.81 17.82
N HIS A 268 -15.61 2.81 18.69
CA HIS A 268 -15.26 1.44 18.34
C HIS A 268 -16.48 0.56 18.61
N MET A 269 -16.75 -0.36 17.69
CA MET A 269 -17.85 -1.33 17.78
C MET A 269 -17.80 -2.06 19.14
N LYS A 270 -18.90 -2.01 19.89
CA LYS A 270 -19.13 -2.92 21.01
C LYS A 270 -19.80 -4.17 20.43
N LEU A 271 -19.04 -5.26 20.40
CA LEU A 271 -19.58 -6.59 20.13
C LEU A 271 -20.78 -6.85 21.06
N ASP A 272 -21.85 -7.44 20.54
CA ASP A 272 -22.97 -7.86 21.38
C ASP A 272 -22.48 -9.04 22.23
N PRO A 273 -22.30 -8.89 23.55
CA PRO A 273 -21.74 -9.96 24.38
C PRO A 273 -22.58 -11.24 24.36
N ASN A 274 -23.83 -11.18 23.89
CA ASN A 274 -24.73 -12.32 23.80
C ASN A 274 -24.75 -13.00 22.41
N ASP A 275 -24.11 -12.41 21.38
CA ASP A 275 -24.09 -12.95 20.01
C ASP A 275 -22.67 -13.40 19.61
N ASP A 276 -22.17 -14.42 20.31
CA ASP A 276 -20.83 -14.99 20.13
C ASP A 276 -20.54 -15.38 18.68
N LEU A 277 -21.52 -15.98 17.99
CA LEU A 277 -21.36 -16.39 16.59
C LEU A 277 -21.17 -15.19 15.66
N PHE A 278 -22.01 -14.16 15.77
CA PHE A 278 -21.86 -12.96 14.95
C PHE A 278 -20.53 -12.27 15.20
N ASN A 279 -20.13 -12.15 16.47
CA ASN A 279 -18.85 -11.56 16.85
C ASN A 279 -17.67 -12.34 16.29
N LYS A 280 -17.72 -13.68 16.34
CA LYS A 280 -16.70 -14.54 15.75
C LYS A 280 -16.64 -14.42 14.23
N MET A 281 -17.78 -14.27 13.56
CA MET A 281 -17.82 -14.13 12.10
C MET A 281 -17.31 -12.77 11.64
N ILE A 282 -17.64 -11.71 12.37
CA ILE A 282 -17.37 -10.34 11.92
C ILE A 282 -15.89 -9.93 12.10
N SER A 283 -15.07 -10.71 12.83
CA SER A 283 -13.67 -10.36 13.19
C SER A 283 -12.72 -10.36 12.01
N HIS A 284 -12.96 -11.28 11.08
CA HIS A 284 -12.21 -11.40 9.85
C HIS A 284 -13.20 -11.41 8.69
N SER A 285 -13.84 -10.27 8.43
CA SER A 285 -14.93 -10.19 7.45
C SER A 285 -14.82 -9.03 6.47
N ILE A 286 -15.40 -9.25 5.29
CA ILE A 286 -15.69 -8.23 4.29
C ILE A 286 -17.21 -8.16 4.13
N ILE A 287 -17.74 -6.94 4.19
CA ILE A 287 -19.13 -6.66 3.87
C ILE A 287 -19.18 -6.01 2.49
N ARG A 288 -20.04 -6.55 1.62
CA ARG A 288 -20.35 -5.98 0.31
C ARG A 288 -21.84 -5.73 0.23
N ARG A 289 -22.25 -4.48 0.10
CA ARG A 289 -23.66 -4.08 0.02
C ARG A 289 -24.00 -3.64 -1.39
N LEU A 290 -24.75 -4.46 -2.09
CA LEU A 290 -25.25 -4.22 -3.43
C LEU A 290 -26.58 -3.46 -3.34
N GLU A 291 -26.73 -2.38 -4.11
CA GLU A 291 -27.93 -1.55 -4.15
C GLU A 291 -28.29 -1.14 -5.58
N ILE A 292 -29.59 -1.07 -5.87
CA ILE A 292 -30.10 -0.38 -7.06
C ILE A 292 -30.42 1.07 -6.69
N VAL A 293 -29.78 1.99 -7.40
CA VAL A 293 -30.04 3.43 -7.29
C VAL A 293 -31.20 3.82 -8.20
N HIS A 294 -31.25 3.27 -9.42
CA HIS A 294 -32.29 3.54 -10.39
C HIS A 294 -32.47 2.37 -11.37
N GLY A 295 -33.70 2.17 -11.83
CA GLY A 295 -34.02 1.20 -12.88
C GLY A 295 -33.93 -0.24 -12.39
N HIS A 296 -33.39 -1.11 -13.24
CA HIS A 296 -33.36 -2.54 -13.03
C HIS A 296 -32.06 -3.13 -13.57
N ILE A 297 -31.39 -3.99 -12.79
CA ILE A 297 -30.14 -4.63 -13.22
C ILE A 297 -30.08 -6.06 -12.67
N ASP A 298 -29.66 -6.97 -13.54
CA ASP A 298 -29.27 -8.33 -13.16
C ASP A 298 -27.77 -8.41 -12.86
N PHE A 299 -27.44 -8.94 -11.69
CA PHE A 299 -26.08 -9.14 -11.21
C PHE A 299 -25.69 -10.61 -11.24
N LEU A 300 -24.44 -10.86 -11.63
CA LEU A 300 -23.74 -12.11 -11.40
C LEU A 300 -22.94 -12.01 -10.11
N VAL A 301 -22.98 -13.07 -9.32
CA VAL A 301 -22.22 -13.24 -8.09
C VAL A 301 -21.36 -14.49 -8.23
N GLU A 302 -20.06 -14.33 -8.14
CA GLU A 302 -19.10 -15.44 -8.24
C GLU A 302 -18.12 -15.37 -7.08
N CYS A 303 -17.97 -16.46 -6.32
CA CYS A 303 -16.97 -16.54 -5.26
C CYS A 303 -16.21 -17.85 -5.38
N THR A 304 -14.92 -17.75 -5.72
CA THR A 304 -14.00 -18.88 -5.83
C THR A 304 -12.82 -18.62 -4.91
N PRO A 305 -12.85 -19.08 -3.65
CA PRO A 305 -11.72 -18.92 -2.75
C PRO A 305 -10.62 -19.94 -3.04
N VAL A 306 -9.44 -19.69 -2.50
CA VAL A 306 -8.28 -20.59 -2.51
C VAL A 306 -7.60 -20.61 -1.14
N PHE A 307 -7.23 -21.78 -0.65
CA PHE A 307 -6.56 -21.91 0.65
C PHE A 307 -5.08 -22.23 0.42
N ASN A 308 -4.20 -21.69 1.29
CA ASN A 308 -2.76 -21.91 1.22
C ASN A 308 -2.17 -21.67 -0.18
N TYR A 309 -2.41 -20.49 -0.76
CA TYR A 309 -1.96 -20.14 -2.13
C TYR A 309 -2.44 -21.15 -3.20
N GLY A 310 -3.67 -21.66 -3.04
CA GLY A 310 -4.27 -22.63 -3.97
C GLY A 310 -3.69 -24.05 -3.89
N ARG A 311 -2.92 -24.37 -2.85
CA ARG A 311 -2.35 -25.71 -2.64
C ARG A 311 -3.32 -26.65 -1.93
N GLU A 312 -4.14 -26.08 -1.05
CA GLU A 312 -5.07 -26.86 -0.24
C GLU A 312 -6.44 -26.92 -0.93
N LYS A 313 -7.00 -28.13 -1.02
CA LYS A 313 -8.35 -28.35 -1.52
C LYS A 313 -9.38 -27.98 -0.47
N HIS A 314 -10.61 -27.71 -0.90
CA HIS A 314 -11.72 -27.42 0.00
C HIS A 314 -13.05 -27.96 -0.52
N ILE A 315 -13.98 -28.15 0.41
CA ILE A 315 -15.34 -28.60 0.14
C ILE A 315 -16.28 -27.40 0.16
N VAL A 316 -17.21 -27.35 -0.80
CA VAL A 316 -18.27 -26.32 -0.89
C VAL A 316 -19.59 -26.90 -0.39
N LYS A 317 -20.21 -26.25 0.60
CA LYS A 317 -21.56 -26.58 1.08
C LYS A 317 -22.48 -25.38 0.92
N ILE A 318 -23.63 -25.60 0.29
CA ILE A 318 -24.66 -24.56 0.09
C ILE A 318 -25.83 -24.88 1.02
N SER A 319 -26.36 -23.87 1.71
CA SER A 319 -27.56 -24.02 2.53
C SER A 319 -28.80 -24.27 1.68
N ASN A 320 -29.80 -24.97 2.26
CA ASN A 320 -31.04 -25.29 1.55
C ASN A 320 -31.82 -24.05 1.08
N ASP A 321 -31.73 -22.94 1.82
CA ASP A 321 -32.36 -21.66 1.47
C ASP A 321 -31.58 -20.86 0.42
N ARG A 322 -30.43 -21.36 -0.04
CA ARG A 322 -29.53 -20.71 -1.02
C ARG A 322 -29.00 -19.35 -0.58
N LYS A 323 -28.93 -19.12 0.73
CA LYS A 323 -28.47 -17.86 1.33
C LYS A 323 -27.09 -17.94 1.96
N CYS A 324 -26.53 -19.13 2.14
CA CYS A 324 -25.23 -19.32 2.75
C CYS A 324 -24.40 -20.35 2.00
N VAL A 325 -23.09 -20.09 1.89
CA VAL A 325 -22.09 -21.03 1.37
C VAL A 325 -20.94 -21.14 2.36
N VAL A 326 -20.52 -22.36 2.65
CA VAL A 326 -19.35 -22.64 3.50
C VAL A 326 -18.31 -23.38 2.68
N PHE A 327 -17.14 -22.76 2.53
CA PHE A 327 -15.94 -23.34 1.97
C PHE A 327 -15.07 -23.86 3.11
N THR A 328 -14.83 -25.17 3.19
CA THR A 328 -14.04 -25.78 4.27
C THR A 328 -12.77 -26.39 3.70
N ALA A 329 -11.62 -25.83 4.07
CA ALA A 329 -10.31 -26.33 3.69
C ALA A 329 -10.07 -27.73 4.30
N GLU A 330 -9.63 -28.69 3.49
CA GLU A 330 -9.62 -30.10 3.87
C GLU A 330 -8.54 -30.46 4.90
N GLU A 331 -7.39 -29.80 4.87
CA GLU A 331 -6.23 -30.13 5.71
C GLU A 331 -6.22 -29.30 6.99
N SER A 332 -6.31 -27.98 6.86
CA SER A 332 -6.28 -27.02 7.95
C SER A 332 -7.61 -26.94 8.70
N GLY A 333 -8.72 -27.26 8.03
CA GLY A 333 -10.07 -27.10 8.58
C GLY A 333 -10.53 -25.64 8.70
N HIS A 334 -9.78 -24.69 8.13
CA HIS A 334 -10.19 -23.29 8.04
C HIS A 334 -11.43 -23.15 7.17
N LYS A 335 -12.26 -22.15 7.46
CA LYS A 335 -13.53 -21.93 6.76
C LYS A 335 -13.60 -20.50 6.20
N LEU A 336 -14.12 -20.38 4.99
CA LEU A 336 -14.68 -19.13 4.48
C LEU A 336 -16.19 -19.29 4.36
N ILE A 337 -16.93 -18.36 4.95
CA ILE A 337 -18.40 -18.41 5.03
C ILE A 337 -18.93 -17.19 4.28
N LEU A 338 -19.71 -17.42 3.24
CA LEU A 338 -20.37 -16.37 2.45
C LEU A 338 -21.88 -16.40 2.72
N GLN A 339 -22.40 -15.34 3.33
CA GLN A 339 -23.82 -15.18 3.64
C GLN A 339 -24.45 -14.06 2.84
N CYS A 340 -25.72 -14.23 2.48
CA CYS A 340 -26.53 -13.24 1.77
C CYS A 340 -27.94 -13.13 2.38
N ASN A 341 -28.48 -11.93 2.57
CA ASN A 341 -29.87 -11.79 3.05
C ASN A 341 -30.91 -12.34 2.05
N ARG A 342 -30.57 -12.40 0.75
CA ARG A 342 -31.39 -12.94 -0.34
C ARG A 342 -30.90 -14.31 -0.79
N ALA A 343 -31.82 -15.11 -1.32
CA ALA A 343 -31.48 -16.39 -1.93
C ALA A 343 -30.88 -16.14 -3.31
N CYS A 344 -29.58 -16.34 -3.47
CA CYS A 344 -28.87 -16.07 -4.73
C CYS A 344 -27.87 -17.15 -5.13
N PHE A 345 -27.49 -18.05 -4.23
CA PHE A 345 -26.47 -19.06 -4.53
C PHE A 345 -27.09 -20.26 -5.25
N GLU A 346 -26.81 -20.40 -6.54
CA GLU A 346 -27.52 -21.36 -7.39
C GLU A 346 -26.80 -22.71 -7.48
N LYS A 347 -25.51 -22.67 -7.83
CA LYS A 347 -24.72 -23.87 -8.11
C LYS A 347 -23.24 -23.62 -7.88
N ALA A 348 -22.50 -24.70 -7.62
CA ALA A 348 -21.05 -24.66 -7.64
C ALA A 348 -20.53 -24.32 -9.04
N THR A 349 -19.33 -23.75 -9.12
CA THR A 349 -18.59 -23.59 -10.39
C THR A 349 -18.29 -24.96 -11.01
N GLU A 350 -17.99 -24.99 -12.31
CA GLU A 350 -17.74 -26.25 -13.04
C GLU A 350 -16.57 -27.07 -12.46
N ASP A 351 -15.57 -26.38 -11.90
CA ASP A 351 -14.42 -27.01 -11.22
C ASP A 351 -14.71 -27.39 -9.75
N GLY A 352 -15.92 -27.10 -9.25
CA GLY A 352 -16.37 -27.41 -7.90
C GLY A 352 -15.73 -26.58 -6.78
N ARG A 353 -14.88 -25.61 -7.09
CA ARG A 353 -14.14 -24.81 -6.08
C ARG A 353 -14.87 -23.54 -5.64
N GLY A 354 -15.82 -23.06 -6.43
CA GLY A 354 -16.52 -21.81 -6.20
C GLY A 354 -18.03 -21.97 -6.18
N ILE A 355 -18.72 -20.83 -6.07
CA ILE A 355 -20.16 -20.68 -6.23
C ILE A 355 -20.47 -19.65 -7.31
N VAL A 356 -21.52 -19.91 -8.08
CA VAL A 356 -22.15 -18.95 -8.98
C VAL A 356 -23.60 -18.71 -8.54
N GLY A 357 -24.01 -17.46 -8.59
CA GLY A 357 -25.35 -17.01 -8.28
C GLY A 357 -25.77 -15.84 -9.14
N SER A 358 -27.08 -15.63 -9.27
CA SER A 358 -27.64 -14.44 -9.91
C SER A 358 -28.56 -13.68 -8.96
N LEU A 359 -28.67 -12.37 -9.19
CA LEU A 359 -29.55 -11.47 -8.45
C LEU A 359 -30.19 -10.48 -9.40
N GLU A 360 -31.50 -10.56 -9.51
CA GLU A 360 -32.34 -9.55 -10.12
C GLU A 360 -32.69 -8.50 -9.06
N LEU A 361 -32.34 -7.23 -9.30
CA LEU A 361 -32.70 -6.12 -8.41
C LEU A 361 -33.39 -5.01 -9.19
N SER A 362 -34.48 -4.49 -8.61
CA SER A 362 -35.25 -3.38 -9.16
C SER A 362 -35.37 -2.23 -8.16
N GLU A 363 -35.46 -1.00 -8.66
CA GLU A 363 -35.81 0.15 -7.83
C GLU A 363 -37.21 0.05 -7.21
N LEU A 364 -38.05 -0.85 -7.72
CA LEU A 364 -39.39 -1.16 -7.22
C LEU A 364 -39.40 -2.19 -6.08
N ASP A 365 -38.25 -2.82 -5.80
CA ASP A 365 -38.14 -3.78 -4.71
C ASP A 365 -38.40 -3.11 -3.36
N VAL A 366 -39.12 -3.81 -2.48
CA VAL A 366 -39.35 -3.36 -1.09
C VAL A 366 -38.02 -3.21 -0.34
N GLU A 367 -37.08 -4.14 -0.56
CA GLU A 367 -35.74 -4.09 0.02
C GLU A 367 -34.69 -3.82 -1.08
N LYS A 368 -34.35 -2.57 -1.36
CA LYS A 368 -33.45 -2.22 -2.48
C LYS A 368 -31.98 -2.64 -2.29
N SER A 369 -31.63 -3.25 -1.17
CA SER A 369 -30.26 -3.62 -0.83
C SER A 369 -30.10 -5.12 -0.58
N CYS A 370 -29.05 -5.68 -1.16
CA CYS A 370 -28.58 -7.03 -0.91
C CYS A 370 -27.21 -6.96 -0.22
N VAL A 371 -27.05 -7.67 0.90
CA VAL A 371 -25.83 -7.65 1.70
C VAL A 371 -25.16 -9.01 1.65
N PHE A 372 -23.87 -8.99 1.31
CA PHE A 372 -22.97 -10.13 1.39
C PHE A 372 -22.01 -9.96 2.56
N LEU A 373 -21.90 -10.99 3.38
CA LEU A 373 -20.92 -11.10 4.45
C LEU A 373 -20.00 -12.27 4.14
N LEU A 374 -18.75 -11.99 3.79
CA LEU A 374 -17.69 -12.99 3.64
C LEU A 374 -16.85 -13.00 4.92
N SER A 375 -16.86 -14.11 5.65
CA SER A 375 -16.19 -14.26 6.94
C SER A 375 -15.17 -15.40 6.92
N TYR A 376 -13.98 -15.15 7.44
CA TYR A 376 -12.98 -16.17 7.72
C TYR A 376 -13.12 -16.67 9.15
N VAL A 377 -13.13 -17.99 9.31
CA VAL A 377 -13.23 -18.65 10.61
C VAL A 377 -12.13 -19.69 10.73
N GLU A 378 -11.27 -19.52 11.74
CA GLU A 378 -10.27 -20.51 12.10
C GLU A 378 -10.93 -21.80 12.63
N LYS A 379 -10.22 -22.93 12.51
CA LYS A 379 -10.68 -24.21 13.05
C LYS A 379 -10.91 -24.08 14.55
N ASP A 380 -12.06 -24.58 15.05
CA ASP A 380 -12.37 -24.62 16.47
C ASP A 380 -11.32 -25.48 17.20
N THR A 381 -10.36 -24.86 17.90
CA THR A 381 -9.30 -25.52 18.68
C THR A 381 -9.71 -25.82 20.12
N THR A 382 -11.00 -25.68 20.49
CA THR A 382 -11.51 -26.10 21.81
C THR A 382 -11.62 -27.63 21.91
N GLY A 383 -10.49 -28.31 21.75
CA GLY A 383 -10.24 -29.60 22.36
C GLY A 383 -9.83 -29.35 23.80
N VAL A 384 -10.81 -29.23 24.70
CA VAL A 384 -10.57 -29.73 26.05
C VAL A 384 -10.32 -31.22 25.86
N THR A 385 -9.11 -31.67 26.15
CA THR A 385 -8.79 -33.06 26.47
C THR A 385 -9.68 -33.46 27.66
N ARG A 386 -10.94 -33.80 27.40
CA ARG A 386 -11.65 -34.74 28.27
C ARG A 386 -11.02 -36.08 27.97
N HIS A 387 -10.32 -36.59 28.98
CA HIS A 387 -9.83 -37.95 29.07
C HIS A 387 -10.72 -38.91 28.27
N GLU A 388 -10.08 -39.68 27.40
CA GLU A 388 -10.62 -40.92 26.87
C GLU A 388 -11.00 -41.82 28.06
N GLU A 389 -12.23 -41.68 28.54
CA GLU A 389 -12.91 -42.79 29.18
C GLU A 389 -13.45 -43.64 28.04
N THR A 390 -12.79 -44.78 27.86
CA THR A 390 -13.25 -45.93 27.08
C THR A 390 -14.74 -46.15 27.28
N PHE A 391 -15.53 -45.79 26.28
CA PHE A 391 -16.89 -46.30 26.12
C PHE A 391 -16.95 -47.17 24.87
N ASN A 392 -17.39 -48.40 25.10
CA ASN A 392 -17.58 -49.45 24.12
C ASN A 392 -18.37 -48.97 22.90
N THR A 393 -17.88 -49.42 21.75
CA THR A 393 -18.52 -49.39 20.44
C THR A 393 -19.98 -49.81 20.49
N SER A 394 -20.87 -48.91 20.06
CA SER A 394 -22.18 -49.24 19.48
C SER A 394 -22.40 -48.33 18.26
N GLU A 395 -23.00 -48.89 17.21
CA GLU A 395 -23.04 -48.37 15.83
C GLU A 395 -23.86 -47.07 15.60
N GLU A 396 -24.13 -46.25 16.62
CA GLU A 396 -24.96 -45.04 16.49
C GLU A 396 -24.15 -43.73 16.31
N ASP A 397 -22.83 -43.75 16.38
CA ASP A 397 -22.00 -42.51 16.38
C ASP A 397 -21.63 -41.95 14.99
N SER A 398 -22.17 -42.52 13.91
CA SER A 398 -21.97 -41.98 12.55
C SER A 398 -22.81 -40.73 12.24
N HIS A 399 -23.79 -40.39 13.09
CA HIS A 399 -24.68 -39.23 12.91
C HIS A 399 -24.26 -37.96 13.68
N ARG A 400 -23.23 -38.00 14.53
CA ARG A 400 -22.78 -36.81 15.28
C ARG A 400 -21.71 -35.95 14.60
N LYS A 401 -21.08 -36.42 13.51
CA LYS A 401 -20.07 -35.64 12.77
C LYS A 401 -20.66 -34.59 11.79
N SER A 402 -21.98 -34.54 11.59
CA SER A 402 -22.64 -33.58 10.69
C SER A 402 -23.04 -32.25 11.34
N VAL A 403 -23.04 -32.15 12.66
CA VAL A 403 -23.71 -31.04 13.40
C VAL A 403 -22.96 -29.70 13.33
N ASP A 404 -21.64 -29.68 13.08
CA ASP A 404 -20.86 -28.44 13.21
C ASP A 404 -20.87 -27.53 11.97
N SER A 405 -21.29 -28.02 10.79
CA SER A 405 -21.45 -27.17 9.60
C SER A 405 -22.77 -26.41 9.58
N ASP A 406 -23.84 -26.96 10.15
CA ASP A 406 -25.19 -26.40 10.06
C ASP A 406 -25.33 -25.08 10.82
N LYS A 407 -24.52 -24.86 11.87
CA LYS A 407 -24.55 -23.62 12.67
C LYS A 407 -24.09 -22.39 11.87
N TYR A 408 -23.20 -22.57 10.89
CA TYR A 408 -22.68 -21.50 10.02
C TYR A 408 -23.53 -21.34 8.75
N CYS A 409 -24.22 -22.40 8.30
CA CYS A 409 -25.09 -22.41 7.13
C CYS A 409 -26.43 -21.66 7.31
N ARG A 410 -26.66 -20.98 8.43
CA ARG A 410 -27.87 -20.18 8.70
C ARG A 410 -27.59 -18.69 8.51
N ILE A 411 -28.56 -17.94 8.00
CA ILE A 411 -28.46 -16.47 7.98
C ILE A 411 -28.54 -15.91 9.39
N LEU A 412 -27.60 -15.02 9.71
CA LEU A 412 -27.57 -14.33 10.99
C LEU A 412 -28.81 -13.44 11.13
N PRO A 413 -29.58 -13.55 12.23
CA PRO A 413 -30.73 -12.68 12.46
C PRO A 413 -30.32 -11.20 12.45
N GLY A 414 -31.09 -10.39 11.72
CA GLY A 414 -30.85 -8.95 11.59
C GLY A 414 -29.59 -8.59 10.79
N LEU A 415 -29.04 -9.49 9.96
CA LEU A 415 -27.80 -9.27 9.20
C LEU A 415 -27.77 -7.91 8.49
N VAL A 416 -28.85 -7.52 7.80
CA VAL A 416 -28.94 -6.24 7.08
C VAL A 416 -28.86 -5.05 8.02
N HIS A 417 -29.64 -5.08 9.11
CA HIS A 417 -29.61 -4.01 10.11
C HIS A 417 -28.24 -3.88 10.76
N LYS A 418 -27.65 -5.00 11.20
CA LYS A 418 -26.31 -5.04 11.81
C LYS A 418 -25.25 -4.50 10.86
N THR A 419 -25.23 -4.95 9.61
CA THR A 419 -24.25 -4.50 8.60
C THR A 419 -24.41 -3.03 8.24
N ASN A 420 -25.63 -2.49 8.22
CA ASN A 420 -25.86 -1.05 8.04
C ASN A 420 -25.28 -0.24 9.22
N GLN A 421 -25.46 -0.71 10.45
CA GLN A 421 -24.84 -0.08 11.61
C GLN A 421 -23.30 -0.11 11.50
N LEU A 422 -22.73 -1.26 11.10
CA LEU A 422 -21.28 -1.40 10.90
C LEU A 422 -20.73 -0.44 9.84
N ALA A 423 -21.49 -0.18 8.77
CA ALA A 423 -21.07 0.80 7.75
C ALA A 423 -20.94 2.20 8.35
N VAL A 424 -21.92 2.64 9.13
CA VAL A 424 -21.91 3.96 9.79
C VAL A 424 -20.75 4.07 10.80
N GLU A 425 -20.54 3.04 11.60
CA GLU A 425 -19.44 2.99 12.57
C GLU A 425 -18.06 3.02 11.88
N THR A 426 -17.91 2.25 10.79
CA THR A 426 -16.67 2.21 10.01
C THR A 426 -16.36 3.58 9.38
N ILE A 427 -17.35 4.23 8.76
CA ILE A 427 -17.18 5.59 8.22
C ILE A 427 -16.79 6.57 9.33
N THR A 428 -17.51 6.52 10.46
CA THR A 428 -17.28 7.41 11.60
C THR A 428 -15.87 7.26 12.16
N TYR A 429 -15.37 6.01 12.26
CA TYR A 429 -13.99 5.77 12.69
C TYR A 429 -12.99 6.46 11.76
N TRP A 430 -13.09 6.23 10.44
CA TRP A 430 -12.11 6.79 9.51
C TRP A 430 -12.14 8.31 9.46
N GLN A 431 -13.34 8.90 9.49
CA GLN A 431 -13.51 10.34 9.55
C GLN A 431 -12.94 10.93 10.84
N ASN A 432 -13.14 10.26 11.98
CA ASN A 432 -12.54 10.68 13.24
C ASN A 432 -11.02 10.49 13.24
N TYR A 433 -10.51 9.42 12.64
CA TYR A 433 -9.08 9.17 12.49
C TYR A 433 -8.42 10.32 11.74
N ILE A 434 -8.94 10.68 10.57
CA ILE A 434 -8.31 11.67 9.70
C ILE A 434 -8.48 13.10 10.21
N LYS A 435 -9.55 13.39 10.96
CA LYS A 435 -9.74 14.68 11.66
C LYS A 435 -8.65 14.98 12.69
N ARG A 436 -7.87 13.99 13.13
CA ARG A 436 -6.73 14.20 14.04
C ARG A 436 -5.52 14.83 13.33
N SER A 437 -5.45 14.74 12.00
CA SER A 437 -4.40 15.40 11.22
C SER A 437 -4.56 16.92 11.30
N GLU A 438 -3.51 17.61 11.73
CA GLU A 438 -3.49 19.08 11.81
C GLU A 438 -3.10 19.74 10.49
N TYR A 439 -2.77 18.96 9.45
CA TYR A 439 -2.36 19.51 8.16
C TYR A 439 -3.52 20.21 7.43
N GLN A 440 -3.36 21.51 7.15
CA GLN A 440 -4.34 22.35 6.45
C GLN A 440 -3.82 22.94 5.13
N GLY A 441 -2.67 22.45 4.63
CA GLY A 441 -2.06 22.99 3.41
C GLY A 441 -2.83 22.67 2.13
N ILE A 442 -2.42 23.27 1.02
CA ILE A 442 -3.13 23.21 -0.27
C ILE A 442 -3.27 21.79 -0.88
N PHE A 443 -2.46 20.83 -0.46
CA PHE A 443 -2.48 19.44 -0.92
C PHE A 443 -3.17 18.48 0.07
N ARG A 444 -4.13 19.02 0.85
CA ARG A 444 -4.84 18.29 1.92
C ARG A 444 -5.44 16.97 1.45
N GLU A 445 -6.07 16.93 0.27
CA GLU A 445 -6.72 15.72 -0.24
C GLU A 445 -5.71 14.57 -0.45
N GLN A 446 -4.57 14.87 -1.10
CA GLN A 446 -3.53 13.88 -1.36
C GLN A 446 -2.85 13.40 -0.07
N VAL A 447 -2.63 14.32 0.87
CA VAL A 447 -2.08 14.00 2.20
C VAL A 447 -3.06 13.13 2.99
N ASN A 448 -4.35 13.49 3.02
CA ASN A 448 -5.36 12.75 3.75
C ASN A 448 -5.56 11.35 3.20
N ARG A 449 -5.63 11.21 1.87
CA ARG A 449 -5.72 9.90 1.21
C ARG A 449 -4.53 9.02 1.56
N SER A 450 -3.33 9.58 1.55
CA SER A 450 -2.08 8.88 1.88
C SER A 450 -2.01 8.48 3.36
N LEU A 451 -2.47 9.33 4.28
CA LEU A 451 -2.54 8.99 5.72
C LEU A 451 -3.48 7.82 5.98
N LEU A 452 -4.66 7.83 5.37
CA LEU A 452 -5.61 6.73 5.47
C LEU A 452 -5.05 5.44 4.85
N ALA A 453 -4.28 5.52 3.76
CA ALA A 453 -3.58 4.38 3.17
C ALA A 453 -2.51 3.83 4.12
N LEU A 454 -1.63 4.67 4.66
CA LEU A 454 -0.63 4.26 5.65
C LEU A 454 -1.27 3.61 6.89
N LYS A 455 -2.41 4.13 7.35
CA LYS A 455 -3.15 3.53 8.47
C LYS A 455 -3.64 2.12 8.15
N LEU A 456 -4.10 1.88 6.93
CA LEU A 456 -4.51 0.54 6.51
C LEU A 456 -3.35 -0.45 6.45
N LEU A 457 -2.11 0.00 6.24
CA LEU A 457 -0.91 -0.85 6.24
C LEU A 457 -0.38 -1.15 7.66
N MET A 458 -0.93 -0.49 8.69
CA MET A 458 -0.54 -0.71 10.07
C MET A 458 -1.36 -1.84 10.70
N PHE A 459 -0.67 -2.87 11.18
CA PHE A 459 -1.24 -3.95 11.97
C PHE A 459 -1.55 -3.47 13.39
N GLU A 460 -2.83 -3.36 13.73
CA GLU A 460 -3.29 -2.70 14.96
C GLU A 460 -2.80 -3.40 16.23
N LYS A 461 -2.69 -4.73 16.21
CA LYS A 461 -2.28 -5.54 17.37
C LYS A 461 -0.86 -5.23 17.84
N THR A 462 0.07 -5.07 16.91
CA THR A 462 1.51 -4.90 17.24
C THR A 462 2.02 -3.50 16.91
N GLY A 463 1.36 -2.74 16.03
CA GLY A 463 1.86 -1.48 15.51
C GLY A 463 2.87 -1.64 14.36
N ALA A 464 3.13 -2.86 13.88
CA ALA A 464 3.93 -3.11 12.69
C ALA A 464 3.25 -2.48 11.47
N ILE A 465 3.96 -1.69 10.68
CA ILE A 465 3.51 -1.22 9.37
C ILE A 465 4.19 -2.02 8.26
N ILE A 466 3.40 -2.59 7.35
CA ILE A 466 3.94 -3.37 6.23
C ILE A 466 4.36 -2.46 5.07
N SER A 467 5.32 -2.91 4.26
CA SER A 467 5.76 -2.18 3.07
C SER A 467 4.71 -2.10 1.96
N SER A 468 3.93 -3.17 1.77
CA SER A 468 2.80 -3.25 0.84
C SER A 468 1.87 -4.42 1.22
N PRO A 469 0.56 -4.36 0.95
CA PRO A 469 -0.34 -5.49 1.21
C PRO A 469 -0.21 -6.61 0.17
N THR A 470 0.57 -6.42 -0.90
CA THR A 470 0.75 -7.39 -1.98
C THR A 470 2.10 -8.11 -1.94
N THR A 471 2.12 -9.26 -2.61
CA THR A 471 3.34 -10.00 -2.92
C THR A 471 3.53 -10.13 -4.42
N SER A 472 4.78 -10.26 -4.87
CA SER A 472 5.15 -10.77 -6.20
C SER A 472 4.62 -9.98 -7.39
N LEU A 473 4.30 -8.70 -7.19
CA LEU A 473 4.04 -7.81 -8.30
C LEU A 473 5.37 -7.39 -8.96
N PRO A 474 5.49 -7.49 -10.28
CA PRO A 474 6.77 -7.36 -10.95
C PRO A 474 7.20 -5.91 -11.09
N LYS A 475 8.49 -5.66 -10.85
CA LYS A 475 9.14 -4.36 -11.15
C LYS A 475 9.24 -4.10 -12.65
N VAL A 476 9.31 -5.19 -13.42
CA VAL A 476 9.33 -5.23 -14.88
C VAL A 476 8.56 -6.46 -15.31
N ILE A 477 7.59 -6.30 -16.21
CA ILE A 477 6.79 -7.43 -16.71
C ILE A 477 7.73 -8.50 -17.31
N GLY A 478 7.55 -9.75 -16.88
CA GLY A 478 8.41 -10.89 -17.24
C GLY A 478 9.76 -10.94 -16.52
N GLY A 479 10.06 -9.98 -15.65
CA GLY A 479 11.28 -9.97 -14.83
C GLY A 479 11.18 -10.89 -13.61
N GLU A 480 12.34 -11.21 -13.02
CA GLU A 480 12.44 -12.17 -11.92
C GLU A 480 12.44 -11.52 -10.52
N ARG A 481 12.49 -10.19 -10.41
CA ARG A 481 12.56 -9.47 -9.14
C ARG A 481 11.17 -9.23 -8.53
N ASN A 482 10.42 -10.31 -8.35
CA ASN A 482 9.06 -10.31 -7.83
C ASN A 482 9.12 -10.87 -6.40
N TYR A 483 8.96 -10.00 -5.39
CA TYR A 483 9.13 -10.35 -3.98
C TYR A 483 7.93 -9.95 -3.15
N ASP A 484 7.80 -10.60 -2.00
CA ASP A 484 6.77 -10.33 -1.01
C ASP A 484 7.11 -9.11 -0.15
N TYR A 485 6.17 -8.17 -0.02
CA TYR A 485 6.32 -6.91 0.71
C TYR A 485 5.37 -6.81 1.91
N ARG A 486 4.69 -7.90 2.28
CA ARG A 486 3.69 -7.93 3.37
C ARG A 486 4.30 -7.98 4.78
N TYR A 487 5.53 -7.53 4.91
CA TYR A 487 6.33 -7.58 6.13
C TYR A 487 6.73 -6.18 6.57
N PHE A 488 7.21 -6.08 7.82
CA PHE A 488 7.77 -4.86 8.36
C PHE A 488 9.22 -4.70 7.92
N TRP A 489 9.52 -3.69 7.10
CA TRP A 489 10.88 -3.21 6.88
C TRP A 489 11.21 -2.13 7.90
N MET A 490 12.40 -2.22 8.52
CA MET A 490 12.91 -1.21 9.43
C MET A 490 12.91 0.17 8.78
N ARG A 491 13.46 0.27 7.56
CA ARG A 491 13.46 1.47 6.73
C ARG A 491 12.07 2.05 6.54
N ASP A 492 11.14 1.24 6.05
CA ASP A 492 9.79 1.69 5.71
C ASP A 492 9.03 2.19 6.94
N GLY A 493 9.19 1.49 8.07
CA GLY A 493 8.66 1.92 9.36
C GLY A 493 9.21 3.28 9.79
N THR A 494 10.50 3.53 9.61
CA THR A 494 11.14 4.82 9.99
C THR A 494 10.71 5.99 9.10
N PHE A 495 10.53 5.77 7.80
CA PHE A 495 9.96 6.80 6.92
C PHE A 495 8.48 7.06 7.21
N ALA A 496 7.71 6.02 7.53
CA ALA A 496 6.32 6.18 7.96
C ALA A 496 6.20 6.98 9.27
N ILE A 497 7.08 6.76 10.25
CA ILE A 497 7.17 7.57 11.48
C ILE A 497 7.32 9.05 11.11
N ASN A 498 8.28 9.38 10.24
CA ASN A 498 8.50 10.77 9.82
C ASN A 498 7.27 11.38 9.14
N ALA A 499 6.58 10.63 8.27
CA ALA A 499 5.35 11.08 7.62
C ALA A 499 4.22 11.36 8.64
N PHE A 500 4.00 10.45 9.59
CA PHE A 500 3.01 10.64 10.65
C PHE A 500 3.34 11.87 11.53
N LEU A 501 4.61 12.07 11.88
CA LEU A 501 5.05 13.23 12.67
C LEU A 501 4.81 14.56 11.92
N GLN A 502 5.02 14.62 10.60
CA GLN A 502 4.73 15.82 9.81
C GLN A 502 3.24 16.15 9.72
N ALA A 503 2.37 15.14 9.86
CA ALA A 503 0.92 15.29 9.90
C ALA A 503 0.34 15.38 11.32
N SER A 504 1.18 15.51 12.35
CA SER A 504 0.79 15.49 13.78
C SER A 504 0.09 14.21 14.26
N MET A 505 0.27 13.09 13.56
CA MET A 505 -0.31 11.78 13.89
C MET A 505 0.59 11.01 14.87
N ILE A 506 0.84 11.60 16.05
CA ILE A 506 1.87 11.14 17.00
C ILE A 506 1.61 9.72 17.54
N ASP A 507 0.34 9.34 17.74
CA ASP A 507 -0.02 8.01 18.25
C ASP A 507 0.34 6.89 17.27
N ASP A 508 0.18 7.13 15.97
CA ASP A 508 0.52 6.15 14.94
C ASP A 508 2.05 5.99 14.84
N ALA A 509 2.82 7.08 14.94
CA ALA A 509 4.28 7.02 15.09
C ALA A 509 4.71 6.24 16.35
N ALA A 510 4.04 6.48 17.49
CA ALA A 510 4.34 5.81 18.76
C ALA A 510 4.10 4.28 18.69
N LYS A 511 3.09 3.83 17.95
CA LYS A 511 2.83 2.40 17.71
C LYS A 511 3.98 1.72 16.97
N ILE A 512 4.50 2.36 15.92
CA ILE A 512 5.65 1.85 15.15
C ILE A 512 6.91 1.83 16.03
N ILE A 513 7.18 2.91 16.78
CA ILE A 513 8.31 2.96 17.72
C ILE A 513 8.20 1.84 18.77
N GLY A 514 7.01 1.60 19.32
CA GLY A 514 6.77 0.52 20.27
C GLY A 514 7.01 -0.87 19.67
N PHE A 515 6.65 -1.07 18.39
CA PHE A 515 7.00 -2.30 17.68
C PHE A 515 8.52 -2.47 17.56
N ILE A 516 9.21 -1.44 17.07
CA ILE A 516 10.67 -1.45 16.91
C ILE A 516 11.36 -1.71 18.25
N GLU A 517 10.95 -1.03 19.33
CA GLU A 517 11.53 -1.22 20.67
C GLU A 517 11.42 -2.68 21.15
N ARG A 518 10.30 -3.35 20.88
CA ARG A 518 10.13 -4.77 21.19
C ARG A 518 11.05 -5.65 20.35
N MET A 519 11.25 -5.33 19.07
CA MET A 519 12.19 -6.09 18.21
C MET A 519 13.62 -5.96 18.71
N ILE A 520 14.04 -4.74 19.04
CA ILE A 520 15.36 -4.47 19.61
C ILE A 520 15.55 -5.25 20.90
N HIS A 521 14.52 -5.25 21.76
CA HIS A 521 14.57 -5.98 23.02
C HIS A 521 14.72 -7.48 22.83
N TYR A 522 13.85 -8.08 22.00
CA TYR A 522 13.86 -9.52 21.71
C TYR A 522 15.21 -9.98 21.18
N GLU A 523 15.74 -9.27 20.19
CA GLU A 523 17.06 -9.56 19.60
C GLU A 523 18.18 -9.50 20.63
N MET A 524 18.11 -8.57 21.59
CA MET A 524 19.15 -8.42 22.61
C MET A 524 19.02 -9.46 23.75
N GLU A 525 17.82 -9.88 24.12
CA GLU A 525 17.59 -10.84 25.21
C GLU A 525 17.82 -12.30 24.82
N GLU A 526 17.33 -12.74 23.65
CA GLU A 526 17.56 -14.11 23.18
C GLU A 526 19.06 -14.41 23.04
N ARG A 527 19.86 -13.38 22.72
CA ARG A 527 21.33 -13.47 22.69
C ARG A 527 21.95 -13.69 24.07
N HIS A 528 21.38 -13.10 25.13
CA HIS A 528 21.85 -13.35 26.49
C HIS A 528 21.62 -14.82 26.89
N LYS A 529 20.45 -15.39 26.56
CA LYS A 529 20.14 -16.80 26.86
C LYS A 529 21.02 -17.78 26.08
N GLN A 530 21.29 -17.51 24.81
CA GLN A 530 22.13 -18.39 23.98
C GLN A 530 23.60 -18.38 24.45
N ARG A 531 24.08 -17.26 25.00
CA ARG A 531 25.42 -17.16 25.62
C ARG A 531 25.55 -18.01 26.89
N ASP A 532 24.53 -18.05 27.75
CA ASP A 532 24.57 -18.85 28.97
C ASP A 532 24.59 -20.37 28.71
N MET A 533 24.19 -20.79 27.50
CA MET A 533 24.24 -22.20 27.07
C MET A 533 25.57 -22.60 26.41
N ASP A 534 26.32 -21.66 25.84
CA ASP A 534 27.50 -21.93 24.99
C ASP A 534 28.86 -21.71 25.70
N VAL A 535 28.90 -21.55 27.03
CA VAL A 535 30.15 -21.36 27.79
C VAL A 535 30.57 -22.64 28.55
N PRO A 536 31.54 -23.43 28.05
CA PRO A 536 32.42 -24.22 28.89
C PRO A 536 33.36 -23.28 29.67
N ALA A 537 33.50 -23.52 30.97
CA ALA A 537 34.33 -22.75 31.89
C ALA A 537 35.82 -22.75 31.51
N ILE A 538 36.26 -21.86 30.62
CA ILE A 538 37.69 -21.55 30.39
C ILE A 538 37.84 -20.05 30.10
N VAL A 539 38.87 -19.47 30.71
CA VAL A 539 39.36 -18.08 30.67
C VAL A 539 38.78 -17.14 31.73
N ALA A 540 39.22 -17.37 32.97
CA ALA A 540 39.55 -16.31 33.90
C ALA A 540 40.99 -15.83 33.60
N ALA A 541 41.16 -14.71 32.92
CA ALA A 541 42.36 -13.86 32.96
C ALA A 541 42.13 -12.56 32.18
N GLU A 542 42.49 -11.45 32.83
CA GLU A 542 42.65 -10.07 32.32
C GLU A 542 41.40 -9.16 32.29
N GLU A 543 41.22 -8.49 33.43
CA GLU A 543 40.46 -7.25 33.63
C GLU A 543 41.04 -6.10 32.79
N GLN A 544 40.29 -5.63 31.80
CA GLN A 544 40.11 -4.23 31.36
C GLN A 544 39.55 -4.22 29.92
N VAL A 545 38.29 -4.64 29.76
CA VAL A 545 37.50 -4.35 28.57
C VAL A 545 36.18 -3.76 29.03
N SER A 546 35.94 -2.52 28.63
CA SER A 546 34.71 -1.75 28.82
C SER A 546 33.47 -2.53 28.41
N ASP A 547 32.35 -2.33 29.13
CA ASP A 547 31.00 -2.94 29.00
C ASP A 547 30.29 -2.85 27.61
N ILE A 548 31.02 -2.96 26.51
CA ILE A 548 30.50 -2.93 25.14
C ILE A 548 31.09 -4.15 24.44
N ASP A 549 30.47 -5.31 24.68
CA ASP A 549 30.74 -6.56 23.98
C ASP A 549 30.40 -6.39 22.49
N ILE A 550 31.39 -5.98 21.69
CA ILE A 550 31.29 -5.91 20.23
C ILE A 550 31.48 -7.32 19.70
N VAL A 551 30.38 -7.92 19.24
CA VAL A 551 30.33 -9.30 18.73
C VAL A 551 30.93 -9.36 17.31
N THR A 552 32.23 -9.60 17.22
CA THR A 552 32.80 -10.43 16.15
C THR A 552 32.82 -11.87 16.67
N THR A 553 32.04 -12.78 16.08
CA THR A 553 32.16 -14.19 16.43
C THR A 553 33.56 -14.69 16.04
N THR A 554 34.06 -15.71 16.73
CA THR A 554 35.32 -16.43 16.45
C THR A 554 35.41 -16.97 15.02
N SER A 555 34.30 -16.96 14.26
CA SER A 555 34.19 -17.34 12.85
C SER A 555 34.34 -16.17 11.84
N GLY A 556 34.54 -14.93 12.28
CA GLY A 556 34.67 -13.77 11.37
C GLY A 556 33.37 -13.31 10.71
N THR A 557 32.21 -13.85 11.11
CA THR A 557 30.89 -13.44 10.59
C THR A 557 30.34 -12.25 11.38
N MET A 558 30.17 -11.11 10.72
CA MET A 558 29.54 -9.90 11.27
C MET A 558 28.06 -10.20 11.60
N ARG A 559 27.64 -10.06 12.87
CA ARG A 559 26.24 -10.32 13.27
C ARG A 559 25.55 -9.03 13.70
N ALA A 560 24.57 -8.59 12.91
CA ALA A 560 23.85 -7.33 13.12
C ALA A 560 22.99 -7.33 14.41
N PRO A 561 22.87 -6.20 15.14
CA PRO A 561 21.98 -6.06 16.31
C PRO A 561 20.49 -6.25 16.02
N ILE A 562 20.04 -5.93 14.81
CA ILE A 562 18.66 -6.07 14.35
C ILE A 562 18.66 -6.57 12.90
N HIS A 563 17.55 -7.18 12.50
CA HIS A 563 17.28 -7.55 11.11
C HIS A 563 16.66 -6.37 10.35
N ASN A 564 16.77 -6.38 9.03
CA ASN A 564 16.09 -5.40 8.18
C ASN A 564 14.57 -5.65 8.13
N ILE A 565 14.16 -6.92 8.16
CA ILE A 565 12.78 -7.35 7.92
C ILE A 565 12.26 -8.23 9.05
N TYR A 566 11.03 -7.97 9.48
CA TYR A 566 10.30 -8.75 10.48
C TYR A 566 8.89 -9.09 9.98
N THR A 567 8.34 -10.22 10.41
CA THR A 567 6.91 -10.49 10.29
C THR A 567 6.10 -9.49 11.11
N ILE A 568 4.78 -9.40 10.89
CA ILE A 568 3.92 -8.46 11.63
C ILE A 568 3.84 -8.76 13.14
N ASP A 569 4.13 -10.01 13.54
CA ASP A 569 4.27 -10.44 14.93
C ASP A 569 5.69 -10.26 15.48
N GLY A 570 6.65 -9.83 14.64
CA GLY A 570 8.00 -9.51 15.06
C GLY A 570 9.00 -10.66 15.04
N LYS A 571 8.71 -11.71 14.28
CA LYS A 571 9.69 -12.80 14.04
C LYS A 571 10.62 -12.41 12.91
N SER A 572 11.87 -12.86 12.95
CA SER A 572 12.75 -12.77 11.79
C SER A 572 12.19 -13.62 10.65
N LEU A 573 12.37 -13.15 9.42
CA LEU A 573 11.97 -13.87 8.22
C LEU A 573 13.18 -14.65 7.68
N ASP A 574 13.11 -15.97 7.68
CA ASP A 574 14.25 -16.86 7.44
C ASP A 574 14.16 -17.66 6.14
N HIS A 575 13.02 -17.61 5.44
CA HIS A 575 12.79 -18.37 4.23
C HIS A 575 12.14 -17.54 3.12
N VAL A 576 12.44 -17.95 1.89
CA VAL A 576 11.75 -17.51 0.68
C VAL A 576 11.26 -18.75 -0.03
N GLU A 577 9.98 -18.79 -0.29
CA GLU A 577 9.32 -19.90 -0.96
C GLU A 577 8.84 -19.45 -2.35
N GLU A 578 9.10 -20.27 -3.38
CA GLU A 578 8.53 -20.02 -4.71
C GLU A 578 7.20 -20.76 -4.89
N ILE A 579 6.15 -20.03 -5.22
CA ILE A 579 4.81 -20.55 -5.48
C ILE A 579 4.70 -20.96 -6.96
N THR A 580 5.10 -22.19 -7.28
CA THR A 580 5.17 -22.67 -8.67
C THR A 580 3.81 -22.87 -9.34
N THR A 581 2.74 -23.00 -8.54
CA THR A 581 1.35 -23.17 -8.96
C THR A 581 0.72 -21.88 -9.50
N PHE A 582 1.30 -20.71 -9.18
CA PHE A 582 0.81 -19.41 -9.64
C PHE A 582 1.52 -19.01 -10.94
N THR A 583 0.76 -18.47 -11.88
CA THR A 583 1.32 -18.01 -13.17
C THR A 583 2.09 -16.69 -13.01
N GLY A 584 1.81 -15.91 -11.97
CA GLY A 584 2.32 -14.56 -11.76
C GLY A 584 1.52 -13.51 -12.53
N PHE A 585 1.63 -12.25 -12.09
CA PHE A 585 0.98 -11.12 -12.76
C PHE A 585 1.54 -10.95 -14.18
N ARG A 586 0.68 -11.02 -15.19
CA ARG A 586 1.06 -11.00 -16.62
C ARG A 586 2.19 -12.00 -16.93
N ASN A 587 2.10 -13.20 -16.36
CA ASN A 587 3.07 -14.30 -16.48
C ASN A 587 4.48 -13.98 -15.96
N SER A 588 4.63 -12.97 -15.08
CA SER A 588 5.91 -12.62 -14.48
C SER A 588 6.26 -13.60 -13.37
N ARG A 589 7.36 -14.34 -13.57
CA ARG A 589 7.82 -15.41 -12.67
C ARG A 589 9.24 -15.13 -12.17
N PRO A 590 9.63 -15.72 -11.03
CA PRO A 590 8.81 -16.55 -10.13
C PRO A 590 7.87 -15.71 -9.26
N VAL A 591 6.88 -16.38 -8.65
CA VAL A 591 6.04 -15.83 -7.56
C VAL A 591 6.66 -16.28 -6.26
N ARG A 592 6.94 -15.36 -5.34
CA ARG A 592 7.63 -15.63 -4.08
C ARG A 592 6.81 -15.22 -2.86
N VAL A 593 6.86 -16.02 -1.82
CA VAL A 593 6.43 -15.67 -0.46
C VAL A 593 7.67 -15.59 0.39
N GLY A 594 7.80 -14.54 1.20
CA GLY A 594 9.07 -14.19 1.83
C GLY A 594 9.94 -13.27 0.97
N ASN A 595 11.06 -12.83 1.54
CA ASN A 595 11.97 -11.89 0.91
C ASN A 595 13.44 -12.24 1.20
N MET A 596 14.31 -12.15 0.18
CA MET A 596 15.73 -12.51 0.29
C MET A 596 16.58 -11.45 0.99
N ALA A 597 16.09 -10.22 1.11
CA ALA A 597 16.83 -9.14 1.77
C ALA A 597 17.01 -9.36 3.27
N THR A 598 16.38 -10.38 3.85
CA THR A 598 16.54 -10.78 5.26
C THR A 598 17.96 -11.18 5.64
N GLN A 599 18.75 -11.64 4.65
CA GLN A 599 20.12 -12.10 4.84
C GLN A 599 21.16 -10.98 4.71
N ASN A 600 20.74 -9.79 4.26
CA ASN A 600 21.64 -8.68 3.99
C ASN A 600 21.99 -7.95 5.28
N ILE A 601 23.26 -7.53 5.40
CA ILE A 601 23.62 -6.49 6.35
C ILE A 601 23.58 -5.15 5.63
N GLU A 602 22.80 -4.23 6.19
CA GLU A 602 22.54 -2.88 5.72
C GLU A 602 22.87 -1.93 6.86
N LEU A 603 23.85 -1.05 6.67
CA LEU A 603 24.27 -0.12 7.73
C LEU A 603 23.39 1.14 7.77
N ASP A 604 22.66 1.41 6.69
CA ASP A 604 21.78 2.56 6.58
C ASP A 604 20.59 2.53 7.54
N ILE A 605 20.04 1.35 7.83
CA ILE A 605 18.86 1.19 8.70
C ILE A 605 19.08 1.80 10.09
N TYR A 606 20.32 1.81 10.60
CA TYR A 606 20.64 2.39 11.90
C TYR A 606 20.57 3.92 11.87
N GLY A 607 20.98 4.54 10.76
CA GLY A 607 20.85 5.97 10.57
C GLY A 607 19.40 6.40 10.42
N GLU A 608 18.63 5.64 9.64
CA GLU A 608 17.20 5.88 9.40
C GLU A 608 16.41 5.76 10.71
N LEU A 609 16.70 4.72 11.50
CA LEU A 609 16.14 4.51 12.82
C LEU A 609 16.47 5.66 13.78
N MET A 610 17.75 6.04 13.88
CA MET A 610 18.17 7.11 14.78
C MET A 610 17.60 8.48 14.36
N ASP A 611 17.41 8.75 13.07
CA ASP A 611 16.78 9.98 12.58
C ASP A 611 15.28 10.03 12.95
N ALA A 612 14.56 8.92 12.76
CA ALA A 612 13.15 8.80 13.17
C ALA A 612 12.98 8.94 14.69
N ILE A 613 13.83 8.28 15.48
CA ILE A 613 13.82 8.38 16.96
C ILE A 613 14.12 9.81 17.42
N TYR A 614 15.13 10.45 16.82
CA TYR A 614 15.49 11.82 17.17
C TYR A 614 14.34 12.81 16.92
N SER A 615 13.62 12.63 15.80
CA SER A 615 12.43 13.41 15.45
C SER A 615 11.27 13.12 16.39
N TYR A 616 11.02 11.84 16.69
CA TYR A 616 9.97 11.39 17.60
C TYR A 616 10.16 11.88 19.04
N ASP A 617 11.39 11.84 19.58
CA ASP A 617 11.70 12.26 20.96
C ASP A 617 11.30 13.71 21.24
N SER A 618 11.30 14.58 20.22
CA SER A 618 10.82 15.96 20.34
C SER A 618 9.31 16.08 20.60
N LYS A 619 8.54 15.05 20.24
CA LYS A 619 7.09 14.97 20.41
C LYS A 619 6.71 14.13 21.62
N ARG A 620 7.36 12.97 21.78
CA ARG A 620 7.18 12.06 22.91
C ARG A 620 8.53 11.49 23.32
N PRO A 621 9.09 11.91 24.46
CA PRO A 621 10.44 11.53 24.85
C PRO A 621 10.64 10.02 25.02
N ILE A 622 11.83 9.55 24.64
CA ILE A 622 12.19 8.12 24.81
C ILE A 622 12.58 7.79 26.25
N SER A 623 12.43 6.51 26.61
CA SER A 623 12.87 5.95 27.89
C SER A 623 14.39 5.81 27.95
N TYR A 624 14.92 5.72 29.18
CA TYR A 624 16.32 5.40 29.40
C TYR A 624 16.67 3.97 28.92
N ASP A 625 15.75 3.02 29.08
CA ASP A 625 15.98 1.63 28.65
C ASP A 625 16.08 1.50 27.13
N LEU A 626 15.24 2.22 26.38
CA LEU A 626 15.38 2.31 24.93
C LEU A 626 16.73 2.94 24.57
N TRP A 627 17.12 4.03 25.24
CA TRP A 627 18.42 4.68 25.03
C TRP A 627 19.61 3.73 25.22
N LEU A 628 19.61 2.90 26.27
CA LEU A 628 20.67 1.92 26.49
C LEU A 628 20.82 0.93 25.32
N LYS A 629 19.71 0.52 24.72
CA LYS A 629 19.71 -0.37 23.55
C LYS A 629 20.20 0.37 22.30
N LEU A 630 19.76 1.60 22.08
CA LEU A 630 20.22 2.43 20.94
C LEU A 630 21.73 2.70 21.01
N ARG A 631 22.29 2.92 22.22
CA ARG A 631 23.73 3.05 22.41
C ARG A 631 24.50 1.86 21.83
N LYS A 632 24.05 0.62 22.08
CA LYS A 632 24.68 -0.59 21.53
C LYS A 632 24.68 -0.61 20.00
N MET A 633 23.63 -0.07 19.38
CA MET A 633 23.56 0.04 17.92
C MET A 633 24.54 1.08 17.37
N VAL A 634 24.70 2.21 18.06
CA VAL A 634 25.69 3.24 17.67
C VAL A 634 27.11 2.64 17.69
N GLU A 635 27.42 1.85 18.72
CA GLU A 635 28.72 1.14 18.82
C GLU A 635 28.89 0.11 17.70
N PHE A 636 27.83 -0.63 17.35
CA PHE A 636 27.87 -1.51 16.19
C PHE A 636 28.20 -0.75 14.89
N VAL A 637 27.60 0.43 14.67
CA VAL A 637 27.92 1.26 13.49
C VAL A 637 29.37 1.74 13.52
N ILE A 638 29.87 2.18 14.68
CA ILE A 638 31.27 2.63 14.85
C ILE A 638 32.26 1.55 14.43
N VAL A 639 31.99 0.29 14.77
CA VAL A 639 32.87 -0.83 14.44
C VAL A 639 32.80 -1.19 12.97
N ASN A 640 31.61 -1.09 12.35
CA ASN A 640 31.34 -1.70 11.06
C ASN A 640 31.23 -0.71 9.89
N TRP A 641 31.21 0.61 10.12
CA TRP A 641 31.02 1.58 9.03
C TRP A 641 32.10 1.50 7.94
N LYS A 642 33.29 0.97 8.24
CA LYS A 642 34.36 0.77 7.26
C LYS A 642 34.18 -0.47 6.39
N ASN A 643 33.19 -1.32 6.67
CA ASN A 643 32.89 -2.50 5.87
C ASN A 643 31.97 -2.13 4.68
N PRO A 644 32.07 -2.85 3.55
CA PRO A 644 31.07 -2.75 2.48
C PRO A 644 29.77 -3.44 2.92
N ASP A 645 28.64 -2.94 2.42
CA ASP A 645 27.28 -3.41 2.77
C ASP A 645 26.36 -3.35 1.55
N HIS A 646 25.06 -3.65 1.73
CA HIS A 646 24.10 -3.76 0.61
C HIS A 646 23.33 -2.47 0.31
N SER A 647 23.34 -1.50 1.24
CA SER A 647 22.61 -0.23 1.16
C SER A 647 21.10 -0.39 0.85
N ILE A 648 20.43 0.74 0.59
CA ILE A 648 18.97 0.84 0.39
C ILE A 648 18.40 -0.01 -0.77
N TRP A 649 19.26 -0.47 -1.69
CA TRP A 649 18.83 -1.20 -2.88
C TRP A 649 18.88 -2.72 -2.76
N GLU A 650 19.45 -3.24 -1.66
CA GLU A 650 19.39 -4.65 -1.27
C GLU A 650 19.87 -5.58 -2.41
N LYS A 651 20.89 -5.15 -3.18
CA LYS A 651 21.41 -5.91 -4.31
C LYS A 651 22.09 -7.20 -3.81
N THR A 652 21.41 -8.35 -3.91
CA THR A 652 21.79 -9.65 -3.33
C THR A 652 23.17 -10.20 -3.69
N SER A 653 23.86 -9.67 -4.70
CA SER A 653 25.15 -10.19 -5.19
C SER A 653 26.35 -9.24 -5.05
N ALA A 654 26.17 -8.02 -4.54
CA ALA A 654 27.24 -7.02 -4.51
C ALA A 654 27.19 -6.07 -3.31
N THR A 655 28.17 -6.20 -2.41
CA THR A 655 28.46 -5.21 -1.38
C THR A 655 29.42 -4.13 -1.91
N ALA A 656 29.26 -2.90 -1.45
CA ALA A 656 30.17 -1.80 -1.77
C ALA A 656 30.21 -0.76 -0.65
N HIS A 657 31.12 0.21 -0.75
CA HIS A 657 31.05 1.42 0.06
C HIS A 657 30.06 2.41 -0.57
N TYR A 658 28.77 2.13 -0.41
CA TYR A 658 27.71 3.00 -0.89
C TYR A 658 27.68 4.31 -0.12
N VAL A 659 27.62 5.44 -0.84
CA VAL A 659 27.66 6.77 -0.22
C VAL A 659 26.43 6.99 0.66
N TYR A 660 25.25 6.52 0.24
CA TYR A 660 24.03 6.56 1.06
C TYR A 660 24.24 5.88 2.42
N SER A 661 24.75 4.64 2.42
CA SER A 661 25.03 3.89 3.64
C SER A 661 26.01 4.63 4.56
N LYS A 662 27.07 5.24 4.02
CA LYS A 662 28.01 6.04 4.84
C LYS A 662 27.37 7.30 5.40
N VAL A 663 26.54 8.00 4.62
CA VAL A 663 25.76 9.16 5.09
C VAL A 663 24.82 8.76 6.22
N MET A 664 24.17 7.60 6.13
CA MET A 664 23.28 7.12 7.19
C MET A 664 24.06 6.61 8.42
N ALA A 665 25.26 6.03 8.24
CA ALA A 665 26.16 5.76 9.36
C ALA A 665 26.56 7.05 10.09
N TRP A 666 26.91 8.12 9.36
CA TRP A 666 27.13 9.45 9.94
C TRP A 666 25.89 9.96 10.67
N CYS A 667 24.71 9.83 10.06
CA CYS A 667 23.44 10.29 10.62
C CYS A 667 23.14 9.58 11.95
N CYS A 668 23.40 8.28 12.05
CA CYS A 668 23.27 7.52 13.29
C CYS A 668 24.05 8.18 14.44
N LEU A 669 25.34 8.48 14.23
CA LEU A 669 26.18 9.10 15.24
C LEU A 669 25.76 10.56 15.52
N ASP A 670 25.44 11.35 14.50
CA ASP A 670 25.02 12.74 14.69
C ASP A 670 23.72 12.85 15.52
N ARG A 671 22.73 12.01 15.21
CA ARG A 671 21.46 11.95 15.95
C ARG A 671 21.66 11.44 17.37
N ALA A 672 22.52 10.43 17.56
CA ALA A 672 22.85 9.91 18.90
C ALA A 672 23.50 10.97 19.80
N ILE A 673 24.49 11.72 19.28
CA ILE A 673 25.18 12.80 20.02
C ILE A 673 24.17 13.88 20.42
N ARG A 674 23.40 14.39 19.46
CA ARG A 674 22.40 15.45 19.73
C ARG A 674 21.34 15.00 20.72
N LEU A 675 20.89 13.75 20.62
CA LEU A 675 19.91 13.19 21.54
C LEU A 675 20.48 13.07 22.96
N ALA A 676 21.72 12.57 23.09
CA ALA A 676 22.42 12.48 24.36
C ALA A 676 22.61 13.85 25.02
N GLU A 677 23.03 14.86 24.26
CA GLU A 677 23.17 16.23 24.76
C GLU A 677 21.83 16.84 25.17
N ARG A 678 20.80 16.74 24.31
CA ARG A 678 19.46 17.28 24.56
C ARG A 678 18.80 16.67 25.80
N ARG A 679 19.02 15.37 26.03
CA ARG A 679 18.40 14.61 27.14
C ARG A 679 19.33 14.45 28.34
N SER A 680 20.58 14.90 28.26
CA SER A 680 21.64 14.63 29.23
C SER A 680 21.82 13.13 29.52
N PHE A 681 21.66 12.29 28.48
CA PHE A 681 21.87 10.86 28.64
C PHE A 681 23.37 10.52 28.71
N PRO A 682 23.79 9.54 29.54
CA PRO A 682 25.17 9.06 29.54
C PRO A 682 25.56 8.43 28.19
N ALA A 683 26.65 8.93 27.59
CA ALA A 683 27.27 8.38 26.37
C ALA A 683 28.75 8.78 26.24
N PRO A 684 29.57 8.00 25.50
CA PRO A 684 30.96 8.33 25.24
C PRO A 684 31.10 9.37 24.11
N ILE A 685 30.59 10.58 24.35
CA ILE A 685 30.44 11.65 23.35
C ILE A 685 31.72 11.95 22.58
N GLN A 686 32.89 11.98 23.25
CA GLN A 686 34.17 12.26 22.59
C GLN A 686 34.55 11.19 21.55
N HIS A 687 34.27 9.93 21.86
CA HIS A 687 34.51 8.82 20.93
C HIS A 687 33.58 8.92 19.72
N TRP A 688 32.29 9.14 19.95
CA TRP A 688 31.30 9.30 18.89
C TRP A 688 31.58 10.50 18.00
N LEU A 689 31.96 11.64 18.57
CA LEU A 689 32.33 12.84 17.82
C LEU A 689 33.51 12.58 16.88
N LYS A 690 34.54 11.89 17.37
CA LYS A 690 35.70 11.52 16.56
C LYS A 690 35.28 10.66 15.37
N THR A 691 34.55 9.56 15.61
CA THR A 691 34.13 8.65 14.54
C THR A 691 33.17 9.33 13.56
N ARG A 692 32.22 10.15 14.03
CA ARG A 692 31.31 10.91 13.16
C ARG A 692 32.09 11.81 12.22
N ASN A 693 33.08 12.54 12.73
CA ASN A 693 33.91 13.43 11.92
C ASN A 693 34.76 12.64 10.91
N GLU A 694 35.30 11.48 11.30
CA GLU A 694 36.02 10.59 10.39
C GLU A 694 35.14 10.12 9.23
N ILE A 695 33.89 9.70 9.50
CA ILE A 695 32.93 9.30 8.46
C ILE A 695 32.63 10.47 7.51
N TYR A 696 32.39 11.67 8.07
CA TYR A 696 32.11 12.87 7.27
C TYR A 696 33.24 13.17 6.28
N GLU A 697 34.49 13.25 6.77
CA GLU A 697 35.66 13.52 5.92
C GLU A 697 35.90 12.39 4.90
N ASP A 698 35.64 11.14 5.26
CA ASP A 698 35.75 10.01 4.35
C ASP A 698 34.77 10.12 3.17
N ILE A 699 33.51 10.47 3.44
CA ILE A 699 32.48 10.70 2.42
C ILE A 699 32.87 11.89 1.54
N MET A 700 33.29 13.01 2.13
CA MET A 700 33.64 14.20 1.36
C MET A 700 34.84 13.95 0.44
N LYS A 701 35.80 13.11 0.87
CA LYS A 701 36.99 12.77 0.09
C LYS A 701 36.74 11.72 -0.99
N LYS A 702 35.87 10.74 -0.74
CA LYS A 702 35.73 9.55 -1.61
C LYS A 702 34.39 9.45 -2.33
N GLY A 703 33.36 10.12 -1.83
CA GLY A 703 31.99 10.05 -2.35
C GLY A 703 31.68 11.10 -3.43
N TYR A 704 32.45 12.18 -3.52
CA TYR A 704 32.26 13.22 -4.54
C TYR A 704 33.19 13.00 -5.73
N ASN A 705 32.62 12.98 -6.94
CA ASN A 705 33.38 12.86 -8.17
C ASN A 705 33.52 14.25 -8.82
N GLU A 706 34.71 14.83 -8.74
CA GLU A 706 34.98 16.19 -9.25
C GLU A 706 34.77 16.32 -10.76
N LYS A 707 35.04 15.25 -11.53
CA LYS A 707 34.86 15.26 -12.99
C LYS A 707 33.38 15.29 -13.37
N LEU A 708 32.57 14.53 -12.63
CA LEU A 708 31.12 14.49 -12.82
C LEU A 708 30.43 15.73 -12.20
N GLY A 709 31.06 16.34 -11.20
CA GLY A 709 30.46 17.41 -10.39
C GLY A 709 29.34 16.91 -9.48
N SER A 710 29.35 15.64 -9.08
CA SER A 710 28.27 15.03 -8.32
C SER A 710 28.79 14.02 -7.29
N PHE A 711 28.05 13.84 -6.19
CA PHE A 711 28.18 12.62 -5.41
C PHE A 711 27.74 11.40 -6.24
N VAL A 712 28.38 10.26 -5.99
CA VAL A 712 28.20 9.02 -6.76
C VAL A 712 27.67 7.89 -5.87
N GLN A 713 27.10 6.85 -6.48
CA GLN A 713 26.48 5.71 -5.81
C GLN A 713 27.39 5.07 -4.76
N SER A 714 28.62 4.77 -5.14
CA SER A 714 29.62 4.14 -4.29
C SER A 714 31.01 4.71 -4.56
N TYR A 715 31.91 4.60 -3.58
CA TYR A 715 33.28 5.11 -3.69
C TYR A 715 33.99 4.58 -4.94
N GLY A 716 34.57 5.49 -5.72
CA GLY A 716 35.29 5.19 -6.96
C GLY A 716 34.41 4.89 -8.18
N SER A 717 33.08 4.88 -8.03
CA SER A 717 32.16 4.74 -9.17
C SER A 717 31.92 6.05 -9.91
N ASN A 718 31.37 5.96 -11.13
CA ASN A 718 30.83 7.10 -11.88
C ASN A 718 29.29 7.07 -11.96
N ALA A 719 28.65 6.14 -11.23
CA ALA A 719 27.21 5.98 -11.25
C ALA A 719 26.55 7.04 -10.35
N LEU A 720 25.48 7.66 -10.84
CA LEU A 720 24.60 8.51 -10.04
C LEU A 720 23.66 7.64 -9.20
N ASP A 721 23.24 8.16 -8.05
CA ASP A 721 22.23 7.52 -7.21
C ASP A 721 21.29 8.56 -6.60
N VAL A 722 19.99 8.35 -6.80
CA VAL A 722 18.95 9.27 -6.32
C VAL A 722 18.81 9.27 -4.80
N SER A 723 19.24 8.20 -4.12
CA SER A 723 19.20 8.12 -2.66
C SER A 723 20.03 9.23 -1.98
N LEU A 724 20.99 9.81 -2.69
CA LEU A 724 21.85 10.90 -2.20
C LEU A 724 21.11 12.23 -2.05
N LEU A 725 19.89 12.34 -2.55
CA LEU A 725 18.98 13.45 -2.21
C LEU A 725 18.63 13.49 -0.72
N ILE A 726 18.92 12.41 0.04
CA ILE A 726 18.78 12.41 1.50
C ILE A 726 19.74 13.37 2.19
N MET A 727 20.92 13.64 1.62
CA MET A 727 22.00 14.40 2.28
C MET A 727 21.55 15.75 2.84
N PRO A 728 20.83 16.61 2.09
CA PRO A 728 20.28 17.84 2.66
C PRO A 728 19.10 17.61 3.61
N LEU A 729 18.34 16.53 3.44
CA LEU A 729 17.15 16.23 4.25
C LEU A 729 17.53 15.77 5.67
N VAL A 730 18.67 15.08 5.82
CA VAL A 730 19.25 14.71 7.12
C VAL A 730 20.31 15.71 7.61
N ASN A 731 20.42 16.88 6.98
CA ASN A 731 21.37 17.94 7.33
C ASN A 731 22.86 17.50 7.29
N PHE A 732 23.21 16.53 6.44
CA PHE A 732 24.61 16.19 6.17
C PHE A 732 25.32 17.32 5.41
N LEU A 733 24.69 17.83 4.34
CA LEU A 733 25.14 19.02 3.63
C LEU A 733 24.02 20.05 3.53
N SER A 734 24.38 21.33 3.51
CA SER A 734 23.41 22.39 3.22
C SER A 734 22.86 22.22 1.81
N ILE A 735 21.56 22.48 1.62
CA ILE A 735 20.94 22.58 0.29
C ILE A 735 21.60 23.65 -0.60
N SER A 736 22.34 24.58 0.02
CA SER A 736 23.07 25.66 -0.67
C SER A 736 24.56 25.36 -0.89
N ASP A 737 25.07 24.20 -0.47
CA ASP A 737 26.46 23.81 -0.76
C ASP A 737 26.61 23.62 -2.29
N PRO A 738 27.65 24.19 -2.94
CA PRO A 738 27.85 24.07 -4.38
C PRO A 738 27.89 22.62 -4.88
N ARG A 739 28.46 21.69 -4.09
CA ARG A 739 28.52 20.27 -4.44
C ARG A 739 27.13 19.64 -4.41
N MET A 740 26.30 20.04 -3.45
CA MET A 740 24.93 19.53 -3.33
C MET A 740 24.03 20.08 -4.45
N ILE A 741 24.12 21.38 -4.75
CA ILE A 741 23.42 21.99 -5.89
C ILE A 741 23.79 21.25 -7.18
N SER A 742 25.09 21.10 -7.45
CA SER A 742 25.57 20.41 -8.65
C SER A 742 25.13 18.94 -8.71
N THR A 743 25.07 18.25 -7.56
CA THR A 743 24.54 16.88 -7.46
C THR A 743 23.05 16.82 -7.81
N ILE A 744 22.22 17.70 -7.22
CA ILE A 744 20.77 17.76 -7.50
C ILE A 744 20.55 18.10 -8.98
N GLU A 745 21.24 19.08 -9.53
CA GLU A 745 21.12 19.47 -10.93
C GLU A 745 21.61 18.38 -11.89
N THR A 746 22.60 17.57 -11.49
CA THR A 746 23.05 16.44 -12.29
C THR A 746 22.03 15.31 -12.28
N ILE A 747 21.41 15.02 -11.12
CA ILE A 747 20.30 14.07 -10.99
C ILE A 747 19.09 14.54 -11.80
N ASP A 748 18.73 15.83 -11.73
CA ASP A 748 17.56 16.45 -12.37
C ASP A 748 17.63 16.53 -13.92
N ARG A 749 18.77 16.16 -14.52
CA ARG A 749 18.91 16.06 -15.98
C ARG A 749 18.17 14.85 -16.53
N LYS A 750 17.91 14.90 -17.83
CA LYS A 750 17.33 13.76 -18.55
C LYS A 750 18.33 12.60 -18.62
N PRO A 751 17.89 11.34 -18.70
CA PRO A 751 18.77 10.18 -18.89
C PRO A 751 19.72 10.32 -20.08
N LYS A 752 19.24 10.86 -21.21
CA LYS A 752 20.07 11.13 -22.40
C LYS A 752 21.16 12.19 -22.18
N GLU A 753 21.04 13.00 -21.14
CA GLU A 753 22.00 14.03 -20.70
C GLU A 753 22.82 13.57 -19.48
N GLY A 754 22.70 12.28 -19.11
CA GLY A 754 23.43 11.65 -18.01
C GLY A 754 22.73 11.71 -16.65
N GLY A 755 21.54 12.31 -16.54
CA GLY A 755 20.76 12.38 -15.29
C GLY A 755 19.78 11.23 -15.09
N LEU A 756 18.82 11.40 -14.18
CA LEU A 756 17.89 10.36 -13.73
C LEU A 756 16.41 10.72 -13.93
N VAL A 757 16.08 11.89 -14.50
CA VAL A 757 14.69 12.37 -14.56
C VAL A 757 14.07 12.22 -15.95
N SER A 758 12.99 11.47 -16.03
CA SER A 758 12.13 11.43 -17.21
C SER A 758 10.80 12.16 -16.93
N SER A 759 10.62 13.33 -17.55
CA SER A 759 9.51 14.26 -17.30
C SER A 759 9.47 14.80 -15.86
N SER A 760 8.97 14.01 -14.91
CA SER A 760 8.86 14.32 -13.48
C SER A 760 9.01 13.06 -12.61
N LEU A 761 9.41 11.96 -13.23
CA LEU A 761 9.61 10.68 -12.60
C LEU A 761 11.09 10.33 -12.60
N VAL A 762 11.55 9.68 -11.53
CA VAL A 762 12.99 9.55 -11.26
C VAL A 762 13.41 8.08 -11.21
N TYR A 763 14.47 7.74 -11.95
CA TYR A 763 15.12 6.44 -11.87
C TYR A 763 16.03 6.36 -10.64
N ARG A 764 16.27 5.14 -10.14
CA ARG A 764 17.11 4.92 -8.94
C ARG A 764 18.55 5.35 -9.14
N ASN A 765 19.12 4.91 -10.26
CA ASN A 765 20.51 5.12 -10.61
C ASN A 765 20.66 4.98 -12.13
N ASN A 766 21.82 5.40 -12.65
CA ASN A 766 22.18 5.26 -14.06
C ASN A 766 23.15 4.09 -14.29
N ASP A 767 23.24 3.16 -13.32
CA ASP A 767 23.96 1.89 -13.45
C ASP A 767 23.19 0.91 -14.37
N ILE A 768 22.82 1.44 -15.54
CA ILE A 768 22.08 0.79 -16.63
C ILE A 768 23.05 -0.07 -17.47
N HIS A 769 24.28 -0.30 -16.99
CA HIS A 769 25.32 -1.08 -17.68
C HIS A 769 25.73 -2.37 -16.97
N HIS A 770 25.15 -2.68 -15.80
CA HIS A 770 25.24 -4.00 -15.17
C HIS A 770 23.87 -4.68 -14.97
N GLN A 771 22.85 -4.25 -15.72
CA GLN A 771 21.74 -5.15 -16.00
C GLN A 771 22.30 -6.30 -16.84
N ASP A 772 22.07 -7.51 -16.38
CA ASP A 772 22.38 -8.73 -17.10
C ASP A 772 22.00 -8.53 -18.58
N LYS A 773 22.94 -8.75 -19.52
CA LYS A 773 22.72 -8.50 -20.96
C LYS A 773 21.56 -9.33 -21.53
N THR A 774 20.99 -10.21 -20.72
CA THR A 774 19.82 -11.05 -20.93
C THR A 774 18.49 -10.31 -20.68
N MET A 775 18.46 -9.23 -19.89
CA MET A 775 17.24 -8.46 -19.63
C MET A 775 16.89 -7.57 -20.84
N ARG A 776 15.89 -7.99 -21.62
CA ARG A 776 15.35 -7.24 -22.77
C ARG A 776 14.51 -6.00 -22.39
N PHE A 777 14.39 -5.67 -21.10
CA PHE A 777 13.37 -4.73 -20.60
C PHE A 777 13.94 -3.71 -19.60
N THR A 778 13.54 -2.45 -19.75
CA THR A 778 13.99 -1.32 -18.92
C THR A 778 13.13 -1.19 -17.67
N GLU A 779 13.74 -1.12 -16.49
CA GLU A 779 13.05 -0.84 -15.22
C GLU A 779 12.36 0.53 -15.25
N GLY A 780 11.20 0.64 -14.60
CA GLY A 780 10.48 1.91 -14.45
C GLY A 780 11.12 2.87 -13.45
N THR A 781 10.48 4.02 -13.29
CA THR A 781 10.84 5.05 -12.30
C THR A 781 10.19 4.77 -10.95
N TYR A 782 10.80 5.22 -9.86
CA TYR A 782 10.30 4.97 -8.50
C TYR A 782 9.57 6.20 -7.96
N ASN A 783 8.35 6.01 -7.48
CA ASN A 783 7.49 7.11 -7.08
C ASN A 783 8.01 7.82 -5.81
N MET A 784 8.51 7.06 -4.84
CA MET A 784 9.19 7.58 -3.63
C MET A 784 10.25 8.65 -3.94
N PHE A 785 11.17 8.35 -4.87
CA PHE A 785 12.29 9.24 -5.17
C PHE A 785 11.90 10.42 -6.06
N SER A 786 10.78 10.30 -6.77
CA SER A 786 10.17 11.43 -7.46
C SER A 786 9.68 12.47 -6.44
N PHE A 787 9.10 12.03 -5.32
CA PHE A 787 8.76 12.94 -4.22
C PHE A 787 10.00 13.47 -3.45
N TRP A 788 11.09 12.72 -3.38
CA TRP A 788 12.33 13.21 -2.78
C TRP A 788 12.97 14.34 -3.60
N LEU A 789 13.05 14.17 -4.93
CA LEU A 789 13.52 15.23 -5.82
C LEU A 789 12.63 16.47 -5.74
N LEU A 790 11.32 16.28 -5.74
CA LEU A 790 10.36 17.37 -5.52
C LEU A 790 10.63 18.10 -4.20
N ARG A 791 10.84 17.37 -3.11
CA ARG A 791 11.10 17.95 -1.79
C ARG A 791 12.37 18.79 -1.78
N VAL A 792 13.48 18.31 -2.35
CA VAL A 792 14.72 19.10 -2.39
C VAL A 792 14.60 20.31 -3.33
N LEU A 793 13.85 20.21 -4.44
CA LEU A 793 13.56 21.34 -5.31
C LEU A 793 12.73 22.41 -4.59
N ALA A 794 11.77 21.99 -3.75
CA ALA A 794 11.03 22.90 -2.89
C ALA A 794 11.97 23.62 -1.92
N LEU A 795 12.89 22.92 -1.25
CA LEU A 795 13.91 23.53 -0.38
C LEU A 795 14.82 24.53 -1.12
N MET A 796 15.26 24.20 -2.34
CA MET A 796 16.01 25.14 -3.20
C MET A 796 15.19 26.40 -3.55
N GLY A 797 13.86 26.27 -3.53
CA GLY A 797 12.89 27.34 -3.71
C GLY A 797 13.06 28.55 -2.79
N ASP A 798 13.66 28.35 -1.61
CA ASP A 798 13.95 29.43 -0.65
C ASP A 798 14.89 30.49 -1.23
N ARG A 799 15.69 30.13 -2.25
CA ARG A 799 16.64 31.02 -2.93
C ARG A 799 16.36 31.18 -4.42
N ASP A 800 15.76 30.18 -5.05
CA ASP A 800 15.42 30.22 -6.47
C ASP A 800 13.94 29.88 -6.71
N LYS A 801 13.13 30.91 -6.95
CA LYS A 801 11.70 30.76 -7.24
C LYS A 801 11.41 29.88 -8.46
N LYS A 802 12.36 29.72 -9.39
CA LYS A 802 12.19 28.79 -10.53
C LYS A 802 12.19 27.34 -10.06
N LYS A 803 13.02 26.99 -9.07
CA LYS A 803 13.04 25.66 -8.46
C LYS A 803 11.77 25.38 -7.67
N LEU A 804 11.24 26.40 -6.98
CA LEU A 804 9.92 26.29 -6.33
C LEU A 804 8.80 26.01 -7.35
N ARG A 805 8.77 26.77 -8.46
CA ARG A 805 7.79 26.54 -9.53
C ARG A 805 7.97 25.17 -10.19
N GLN A 806 9.20 24.71 -10.35
CA GLN A 806 9.49 23.36 -10.83
C GLN A 806 8.94 22.29 -9.88
N ALA A 807 9.15 22.43 -8.57
CA ALA A 807 8.62 21.51 -7.56
C ALA A 807 7.08 21.46 -7.60
N GLN A 808 6.42 22.61 -7.74
CA GLN A 808 4.96 22.66 -7.88
C GLN A 808 4.47 21.92 -9.13
N LEU A 809 5.07 22.20 -10.29
CA LEU A 809 4.73 21.50 -11.55
C LEU A 809 5.03 20.00 -11.47
N MET A 810 6.08 19.62 -10.75
CA MET A 810 6.44 18.23 -10.50
C MET A 810 5.37 17.54 -9.64
N PHE A 811 4.87 18.20 -8.59
CA PHE A 811 3.77 17.69 -7.77
C PHE A 811 2.52 17.42 -8.60
N GLU A 812 2.10 18.41 -9.39
CA GLU A 812 0.92 18.32 -10.26
C GLU A 812 1.05 17.15 -11.25
N LYS A 813 2.24 16.95 -11.84
CA LYS A 813 2.50 15.86 -12.78
C LYS A 813 2.57 14.49 -12.12
N ILE A 814 3.30 14.33 -11.01
CA ILE A 814 3.40 13.05 -10.31
C ILE A 814 2.01 12.62 -9.84
N SER A 815 1.19 13.57 -9.37
CA SER A 815 -0.19 13.30 -8.97
C SER A 815 -1.06 12.70 -10.07
N THR A 816 -0.71 12.87 -11.36
CA THR A 816 -1.45 12.23 -12.47
C THR A 816 -1.13 10.75 -12.67
N PHE A 817 -0.12 10.22 -11.97
CA PHE A 817 0.24 8.81 -11.96
C PHE A 817 -0.34 8.06 -10.75
N SER A 818 -1.10 8.73 -9.87
CA SER A 818 -1.99 8.01 -8.96
C SER A 818 -3.09 7.33 -9.77
N ASN A 819 -3.70 6.30 -9.19
CA ASN A 819 -4.88 5.73 -9.80
C ASN A 819 -6.12 6.61 -9.54
N HIS A 820 -7.25 6.18 -10.06
CA HIS A 820 -8.53 6.88 -9.97
C HIS A 820 -9.06 7.10 -8.54
N VAL A 821 -8.46 6.46 -7.52
CA VAL A 821 -8.75 6.68 -6.09
C VAL A 821 -7.54 7.22 -5.30
N ASP A 822 -6.59 7.84 -6.00
CA ASP A 822 -5.42 8.54 -5.45
C ASP A 822 -4.43 7.64 -4.68
N LEU A 823 -4.24 6.41 -5.16
CA LEU A 823 -3.26 5.46 -4.64
C LEU A 823 -2.08 5.29 -5.60
N PHE A 824 -0.91 4.93 -5.06
CA PHE A 824 0.31 4.71 -5.85
C PHE A 824 0.92 3.32 -5.63
N SER A 825 1.47 2.77 -6.70
CA SER A 825 2.40 1.64 -6.67
C SER A 825 3.83 2.07 -6.34
N GLU A 826 4.72 1.09 -6.18
CA GLU A 826 6.16 1.30 -6.02
C GLU A 826 6.78 2.01 -7.24
N ILE A 827 6.42 1.54 -8.44
CA ILE A 827 7.05 1.90 -9.71
C ILE A 827 6.00 2.40 -10.71
N THR A 828 6.41 3.40 -11.50
CA THR A 828 5.71 3.82 -12.71
C THR A 828 6.53 3.42 -13.93
N SER A 829 5.92 2.68 -14.86
CA SER A 829 6.57 2.21 -16.08
C SER A 829 6.89 3.37 -17.05
N PHE A 830 7.66 3.10 -18.11
CA PHE A 830 7.90 4.11 -19.15
C PHE A 830 6.62 4.56 -19.87
N THR A 831 5.59 3.69 -19.94
CA THR A 831 4.27 4.01 -20.51
C THR A 831 3.36 4.72 -19.52
N GLY A 832 3.74 4.79 -18.25
CA GLY A 832 2.94 5.38 -17.18
C GLY A 832 2.04 4.38 -16.45
N ASN A 833 2.21 3.08 -16.67
CA ASN A 833 1.43 2.04 -15.97
C ASN A 833 2.03 1.78 -14.59
N MET A 834 1.19 1.31 -13.66
CA MET A 834 1.67 0.92 -12.33
C MET A 834 2.40 -0.42 -12.37
N LEU A 835 3.54 -0.50 -11.69
CA LEU A 835 4.38 -1.70 -11.53
C LEU A 835 4.90 -1.79 -10.09
N GLY A 836 5.46 -2.95 -9.75
CA GLY A 836 5.90 -3.26 -8.40
C GLY A 836 4.72 -3.40 -7.44
N ASN A 837 5.03 -3.53 -6.15
CA ASN A 837 4.01 -3.79 -5.14
C ASN A 837 3.06 -2.59 -4.94
N PHE A 838 1.79 -2.87 -4.64
CA PHE A 838 0.69 -1.90 -4.57
C PHE A 838 -0.24 -2.21 -3.38
N ILE A 839 -0.58 -1.27 -2.50
CA ILE A 839 -0.10 0.10 -2.36
C ILE A 839 1.29 0.13 -1.71
N HIS A 840 2.15 1.06 -2.10
CA HIS A 840 3.51 1.16 -1.55
C HIS A 840 3.64 2.18 -0.41
N CYS A 841 4.03 1.71 0.79
CA CYS A 841 4.17 2.50 2.01
C CYS A 841 5.09 3.72 1.83
N ASN A 842 6.32 3.50 1.36
CA ASN A 842 7.31 4.58 1.21
C ASN A 842 6.90 5.65 0.19
N THR A 843 6.13 5.28 -0.83
CA THR A 843 5.61 6.25 -1.81
C THR A 843 4.66 7.23 -1.12
N HIS A 844 3.69 6.71 -0.35
CA HIS A 844 2.74 7.55 0.38
C HIS A 844 3.38 8.34 1.52
N ALA A 845 4.34 7.74 2.25
CA ALA A 845 5.11 8.47 3.26
C ALA A 845 5.89 9.64 2.65
N SER A 846 6.54 9.42 1.51
CA SER A 846 7.30 10.47 0.81
C SER A 846 6.41 11.56 0.22
N LEU A 847 5.22 11.20 -0.28
CA LEU A 847 4.21 12.16 -0.74
C LEU A 847 3.84 13.12 0.39
N ILE A 848 3.50 12.61 1.58
CA ILE A 848 3.09 13.43 2.72
C ILE A 848 4.18 14.45 3.07
N VAL A 849 5.42 13.99 3.26
CA VAL A 849 6.53 14.86 3.66
C VAL A 849 6.83 15.90 2.56
N ALA A 850 6.79 15.51 1.29
CA ALA A 850 6.99 16.41 0.16
C ALA A 850 5.88 17.47 0.03
N ALA A 851 4.62 17.06 0.18
CA ALA A 851 3.46 17.95 0.14
C ALA A 851 3.49 18.99 1.27
N VAL A 852 3.82 18.57 2.49
CA VAL A 852 3.97 19.46 3.65
C VAL A 852 5.09 20.47 3.41
N GLU A 853 6.25 20.02 2.91
CA GLU A 853 7.40 20.89 2.63
C GLU A 853 7.11 21.93 1.53
N LEU A 854 6.42 21.50 0.47
CA LEU A 854 6.05 22.36 -0.65
C LEU A 854 4.97 23.38 -0.24
N SER A 855 3.95 22.96 0.53
CA SER A 855 2.87 23.85 0.98
C SER A 855 3.42 25.00 1.81
N LYS A 856 4.33 24.71 2.76
CA LYS A 856 4.99 25.71 3.62
C LYS A 856 5.71 26.82 2.85
N ARG A 857 6.05 26.61 1.57
CA ARG A 857 6.79 27.56 0.73
C ARG A 857 5.93 28.24 -0.32
N LEU A 858 4.75 27.68 -0.60
CA LEU A 858 3.78 28.28 -1.52
C LEU A 858 2.83 29.25 -0.79
N GLU A 859 2.58 28.98 0.50
CA GLU A 859 1.95 29.91 1.46
C GLU A 859 2.94 31.00 1.88
#